data_AF-A0A7C4CB03-F1
#
_entry.id   AF-A0A7C4CB03-F1
#
_cell.length_a   1.000
_cell.length_b   1.000
_cell.length_c   1.000
_cell.angle_alpha   90.00
_cell.angle_beta   90.00
_cell.angle_gamma   90.00
#
_symmetry.space_group_name_H-M   'P 1'
#
loop_
_entity.id
_entity.type
_entity.pdbx_description
1 polymer ?
#
loop_
_entity_poly.entity_id
_entity_poly.type
_entity_poly.pdbx_seq_one_letter_code
_entity_poly.pdbx_strand_id
1 'polypeptide(L)'
;MARPFSLQGKTGSVTVGGDVVWALCFVAMLGMAIGAETESRLIRAAGRPNGIDFSLDLPDVRVIRTTTVAGEFAALELPEAGVIGNLGGPMLPVYRQLIEIPFGVEPAVKFELTDVYESVLDLPPAPRQAPVPKTGPAPDFAYDAKAYAADHFSPELGAKIVEVGQMRGHRLALVEISPVSYNPSQRLLRVTRRMRVSIHWSGADYSLTSAMRDRYDSPVFAGRLRGIVANPDQILPAGPPLLPVGLLIVVPDAWESNVRPLAEWRRRKGYHVFVRNLTQVGGGQASVVKAFIQNAYDNWPIPPSMVMLVGDVDRIGSFTGQGEGSPPTDLNFGLVAGNDYFPDIDVSRASVADAEQLDSLVMKTVRYERNHWGSGSAWLNKAYFIASSDGGNHQVAEQTHQYCMSKLRLQGVACDSIWLYYGSGTPIVTAVNSGRAWVTYSGHGSENSWADPNFTNGNVHQLTNTDMVPFVQTYACLSGNFASSSYPECFSEAWIRNGLRGAICHVASTVTSYWTEDDTLQRRVFDYMFDSTYFWVAGGFNRAKLKYYQQMGSNPTTRRYFEMYNYIGDGSIDIYSQEPAAISVVHPPVIPLGTYPMQVVVTFGGLPVRNALVALSGKTDTSVFASGYTDASGTVTLTIATGAPDSIFVTVTGHNLAPYLGAALALPSSGPYVMLLRHLVDDSVGGNNDGIINPGETIDLPVWLKNWGSANAEGVRGWLRSSDSRITLIDTLRDFGLIPVGDSGFTGQDGFKFSVAASCTNGYTLRFNLVVRDAADSVWNSVLNLTVGAPVLQFVT
;
A
#
# COMPACT_ATOMS: atom_id res chain seq x y z
N MET A 1 -21.13 -61.99 12.21
CA MET A 1 -22.24 -61.67 11.29
C MET A 1 -22.08 -60.20 10.93
N ALA A 2 -21.82 -59.75 9.71
CA ALA A 2 -21.90 -60.34 8.38
C ALA A 2 -20.84 -59.67 7.47
N ARG A 3 -20.34 -60.40 6.46
CA ARG A 3 -19.85 -59.82 5.19
C ARG A 3 -21.06 -59.68 4.22
N PRO A 4 -20.87 -59.30 2.95
CA PRO A 4 -20.85 -57.94 2.40
C PRO A 4 -21.99 -57.75 1.36
N PHE A 5 -22.18 -56.53 0.83
CA PHE A 5 -22.88 -56.37 -0.46
C PHE A 5 -22.20 -55.29 -1.29
N SER A 6 -21.67 -55.70 -2.44
CA SER A 6 -21.27 -54.83 -3.54
C SER A 6 -22.50 -54.45 -4.36
N LEU A 7 -22.51 -53.27 -4.97
CA LEU A 7 -23.18 -53.07 -6.25
C LEU A 7 -22.41 -52.05 -7.09
N GLN A 8 -22.13 -52.48 -8.32
CA GLN A 8 -21.46 -51.78 -9.40
C GLN A 8 -22.33 -50.64 -9.99
N GLY A 9 -21.64 -49.62 -10.49
CA GLY A 9 -21.90 -49.05 -11.82
C GLY A 9 -22.92 -47.92 -11.94
N LYS A 10 -22.41 -46.73 -12.28
CA LYS A 10 -22.73 -46.07 -13.56
C LYS A 10 -21.80 -44.87 -13.79
N THR A 11 -21.02 -44.98 -14.85
CA THR A 11 -20.32 -43.88 -15.51
C THR A 11 -21.35 -42.88 -16.05
N GLY A 12 -21.38 -41.69 -15.46
CA GLY A 12 -22.07 -40.52 -15.99
C GLY A 12 -21.08 -39.36 -16.01
N SER A 13 -20.61 -39.01 -17.20
CA SER A 13 -19.87 -37.78 -17.44
C SER A 13 -20.79 -36.59 -17.18
N VAL A 14 -20.57 -35.89 -16.07
CA VAL A 14 -21.12 -34.54 -15.87
C VAL A 14 -19.96 -33.58 -16.12
N THR A 15 -19.99 -32.96 -17.30
CA THR A 15 -19.25 -31.73 -17.57
C THR A 15 -19.79 -30.66 -16.63
N VAL A 16 -19.08 -30.42 -15.53
CA VAL A 16 -19.32 -29.25 -14.68
C VAL A 16 -18.60 -28.08 -15.34
N GLY A 17 -19.37 -27.13 -15.86
CA GLY A 17 -18.86 -25.89 -16.44
C GLY A 17 -18.01 -25.11 -15.42
N GLY A 18 -16.96 -24.47 -15.92
CA GLY A 18 -15.93 -23.76 -15.14
C GLY A 18 -16.42 -22.60 -14.27
N ASP A 19 -17.69 -22.22 -14.35
CA ASP A 19 -18.23 -21.03 -13.68
C ASP A 19 -18.70 -21.29 -12.23
N VAL A 20 -18.87 -22.55 -11.81
CA VAL A 20 -19.39 -22.89 -10.47
C VAL A 20 -18.28 -23.04 -9.42
N VAL A 21 -17.04 -23.28 -9.85
CA VAL A 21 -15.88 -23.42 -8.94
C VAL A 21 -15.39 -22.06 -8.42
N TRP A 22 -15.56 -20.98 -9.20
CA TRP A 22 -15.18 -19.63 -8.80
C TRP A 22 -16.10 -19.02 -7.73
N ALA A 23 -17.40 -19.35 -7.73
CA ALA A 23 -18.35 -18.84 -6.75
C ALA A 23 -18.18 -19.48 -5.36
N LEU A 24 -17.80 -20.78 -5.30
CA LEU A 24 -17.67 -21.51 -4.03
C LEU A 24 -16.39 -21.16 -3.25
N CYS A 25 -15.30 -20.78 -3.92
CA CYS A 25 -14.10 -20.28 -3.25
C CYS A 25 -14.29 -18.87 -2.65
N PHE A 26 -15.17 -18.04 -3.21
CA PHE A 26 -15.44 -16.70 -2.69
C PHE A 26 -16.49 -16.69 -1.57
N VAL A 27 -17.48 -17.59 -1.60
CA VAL A 27 -18.42 -17.77 -0.47
C VAL A 27 -17.71 -18.30 0.79
N ALA A 28 -16.60 -19.04 0.64
CA ALA A 28 -15.75 -19.40 1.77
C ALA A 28 -15.11 -18.18 2.46
N MET A 29 -14.87 -17.06 1.73
CA MET A 29 -14.39 -15.81 2.34
C MET A 29 -15.48 -15.01 3.05
N LEU A 30 -16.77 -15.21 2.71
CA LEU A 30 -17.90 -14.61 3.45
C LEU A 30 -18.42 -15.50 4.60
N GLY A 31 -18.07 -16.80 4.62
CA GLY A 31 -18.60 -17.79 5.57
C GLY A 31 -17.68 -18.19 6.72
N MET A 32 -16.40 -17.82 6.72
CA MET A 32 -15.47 -18.09 7.83
C MET A 32 -15.63 -17.06 8.96
N ALA A 33 -16.83 -16.97 9.53
CA ALA A 33 -17.08 -16.26 10.79
C ALA A 33 -17.72 -17.13 11.87
N ILE A 34 -17.97 -18.42 11.62
CA ILE A 34 -18.54 -19.33 12.62
C ILE A 34 -17.83 -20.68 12.55
N GLY A 35 -16.73 -20.75 13.30
CA GLY A 35 -15.88 -21.92 13.43
C GLY A 35 -14.61 -21.57 14.19
N ALA A 36 -14.74 -20.91 15.34
CA ALA A 36 -13.62 -20.76 16.26
C ALA A 36 -13.31 -22.14 16.85
N GLU A 37 -12.56 -22.97 16.11
CA GLU A 37 -11.74 -23.97 16.76
C GLU A 37 -10.75 -23.20 17.64
N THR A 38 -10.94 -23.34 18.96
CA THR A 38 -10.02 -22.86 19.97
C THR A 38 -8.68 -23.55 19.80
N GLU A 39 -7.82 -23.04 18.91
CA GLU A 39 -6.38 -23.17 19.11
C GLU A 39 -6.08 -22.61 20.51
N SER A 40 -5.53 -23.45 21.37
CA SER A 40 -5.09 -23.02 22.70
C SER A 40 -3.90 -22.08 22.53
N ARG A 41 -4.15 -20.78 22.40
CA ARG A 41 -3.07 -19.78 22.45
C ARG A 41 -2.31 -19.94 23.76
N LEU A 42 -0.99 -20.14 23.65
CA LEU A 42 -0.04 -20.28 24.78
C LEU A 42 -0.03 -19.04 25.68
N ILE A 43 -0.30 -17.87 25.10
CA ILE A 43 -0.46 -16.60 25.81
C ILE A 43 -1.83 -16.04 25.45
N ARG A 44 -2.66 -15.83 26.48
CA ARG A 44 -3.98 -15.21 26.35
C ARG A 44 -3.94 -13.84 26.99
N ALA A 45 -4.41 -12.84 26.26
CA ALA A 45 -4.58 -11.48 26.77
C ALA A 45 -6.06 -11.20 27.04
N ALA A 46 -6.36 -10.57 28.18
CA ALA A 46 -7.68 -10.11 28.55
C ALA A 46 -7.62 -8.64 28.94
N GLY A 47 -8.25 -7.78 28.13
CA GLY A 47 -8.37 -6.37 28.41
C GLY A 47 -9.23 -6.07 29.63
N ARG A 48 -8.88 -5.01 30.34
CA ARG A 48 -9.69 -4.39 31.38
C ARG A 48 -9.77 -2.88 31.12
N PRO A 49 -10.79 -2.17 31.63
CA PRO A 49 -10.86 -0.71 31.49
C PRO A 49 -9.59 0.02 31.97
N ASN A 50 -8.97 -0.47 33.04
CA ASN A 50 -7.77 0.14 33.64
C ASN A 50 -6.54 -0.79 33.62
N GLY A 51 -6.47 -1.70 32.65
CA GLY A 51 -5.37 -2.65 32.60
C GLY A 51 -5.49 -3.73 31.53
N ILE A 52 -4.54 -4.66 31.54
CA ILE A 52 -4.57 -5.88 30.73
C ILE A 52 -3.94 -7.01 31.53
N ASP A 53 -4.54 -8.20 31.46
CA ASP A 53 -3.94 -9.41 32.00
C ASP A 53 -3.45 -10.33 30.89
N PHE A 54 -2.31 -10.95 31.14
CA PHE A 54 -1.84 -12.12 30.39
C PHE A 54 -1.94 -13.36 31.25
N SER A 55 -2.41 -14.45 30.65
CA SER A 55 -2.30 -15.80 31.20
C SER A 55 -1.45 -16.63 30.25
N LEU A 56 -0.37 -17.19 30.78
CA LEU A 56 0.55 -18.05 30.06
C LEU A 56 0.33 -19.49 30.52
N ASP A 57 0.19 -20.41 29.58
CA ASP A 57 0.16 -21.86 29.80
C ASP A 57 1.12 -22.48 28.78
N LEU A 58 2.35 -22.73 29.22
CA LEU A 58 3.48 -23.05 28.37
C LEU A 58 3.79 -24.55 28.39
N PRO A 59 4.25 -25.12 27.26
CA PRO A 59 4.80 -26.47 27.26
C PRO A 59 6.16 -26.51 27.94
N ASP A 60 6.69 -27.72 28.07
CA ASP A 60 8.06 -27.92 28.56
C ASP A 60 9.06 -27.30 27.60
N VAL A 61 10.10 -26.68 28.17
CA VAL A 61 11.23 -26.18 27.39
C VAL A 61 11.88 -27.36 26.68
N ARG A 62 11.89 -27.33 25.35
CA ARG A 62 12.57 -28.34 24.56
C ARG A 62 14.06 -28.05 24.61
N VAL A 63 14.83 -29.04 25.06
CA VAL A 63 16.29 -28.97 25.15
C VAL A 63 16.90 -29.77 24.02
N ILE A 64 17.62 -29.09 23.13
CA ILE A 64 18.26 -29.70 21.96
C ILE A 64 19.77 -29.58 22.11
N ARG A 65 20.47 -30.70 22.00
CA ARG A 65 21.94 -30.70 21.94
C ARG A 65 22.38 -30.03 20.64
N THR A 66 23.19 -28.98 20.76
CA THR A 66 23.78 -28.28 19.62
C THR A 66 25.31 -28.31 19.72
N THR A 67 25.97 -28.53 18.58
CA THR A 67 27.43 -28.57 18.50
C THR A 67 27.93 -27.26 17.91
N THR A 68 28.84 -26.59 18.64
CA THR A 68 29.50 -25.37 18.20
C THR A 68 31.01 -25.58 18.14
N VAL A 69 31.73 -24.59 17.61
CA VAL A 69 33.21 -24.62 17.59
C VAL A 69 33.84 -24.67 18.99
N ALA A 70 33.12 -24.24 20.03
CA ALA A 70 33.58 -24.26 21.42
C ALA A 70 33.11 -25.49 22.21
N GLY A 71 32.41 -26.43 21.56
CA GLY A 71 31.91 -27.66 22.18
C GLY A 71 30.39 -27.81 22.10
N GLU A 72 29.85 -28.66 22.96
CA GLU A 72 28.41 -28.96 22.98
C GLU A 72 27.67 -28.05 23.96
N PHE A 73 26.51 -27.56 23.52
CA PHE A 73 25.62 -26.70 24.28
C PHE A 73 24.16 -27.20 24.18
N ALA A 74 23.28 -26.61 24.98
CA ALA A 74 21.85 -26.81 24.92
C ALA A 74 21.17 -25.61 24.22
N ALA A 75 20.54 -25.84 23.07
CA ALA A 75 19.55 -24.91 22.52
C ALA A 75 18.22 -25.12 23.28
N LEU A 76 17.70 -24.04 23.85
CA LEU A 76 16.44 -24.03 24.59
C LEU A 76 15.35 -23.44 23.71
N GLU A 77 14.29 -24.21 23.45
CA GLU A 77 13.21 -23.80 22.56
C GLU A 77 11.86 -23.80 23.29
N LEU A 78 11.13 -22.70 23.11
CA LEU A 78 9.70 -22.60 23.37
C LEU A 78 9.01 -22.10 22.10
N PRO A 79 7.80 -22.59 21.77
CA PRO A 79 7.08 -22.12 20.58
C PRO A 79 6.83 -20.61 20.62
N GLU A 80 7.04 -19.92 19.50
CA GLU A 80 6.86 -18.47 19.31
C GLU A 80 7.72 -17.55 20.19
N ALA A 81 8.52 -18.08 21.10
CA ALA A 81 9.40 -17.30 21.94
C ALA A 81 10.52 -16.66 21.10
N GLY A 82 10.83 -15.40 21.41
CA GLY A 82 12.10 -14.80 21.03
C GLY A 82 13.21 -15.28 21.97
N VAL A 83 14.38 -14.66 21.86
CA VAL A 83 15.52 -14.95 22.75
C VAL A 83 15.97 -13.70 23.52
N ILE A 84 16.59 -13.94 24.67
CA ILE A 84 17.27 -12.94 25.50
C ILE A 84 18.63 -13.47 25.97
N GLY A 85 19.51 -12.56 26.35
CA GLY A 85 20.88 -12.84 26.80
C GLY A 85 21.84 -11.77 26.28
N ASN A 86 22.97 -11.58 26.95
CA ASN A 86 24.04 -10.73 26.42
C ASN A 86 24.88 -11.54 25.41
N LEU A 87 25.57 -10.86 24.50
CA LEU A 87 26.50 -11.50 23.56
C LEU A 87 27.50 -12.37 24.33
N GLY A 88 27.65 -13.63 23.92
CA GLY A 88 28.50 -14.62 24.56
C GLY A 88 27.93 -15.24 25.85
N GLY A 89 26.87 -14.71 26.46
CA GLY A 89 26.22 -15.28 27.63
C GLY A 89 25.08 -16.26 27.27
N PRO A 90 24.50 -16.98 28.26
CA PRO A 90 23.41 -17.93 28.03
C PRO A 90 22.24 -17.33 27.25
N MET A 91 21.80 -17.99 26.18
CA MET A 91 20.64 -17.61 25.37
C MET A 91 19.38 -18.33 25.87
N LEU A 92 18.37 -17.56 26.28
CA LEU A 92 17.17 -18.09 26.93
C LEU A 92 15.89 -17.65 26.19
N PRO A 93 14.82 -18.48 26.15
CA PRO A 93 13.53 -18.10 25.60
C PRO A 93 12.85 -16.96 26.37
N VAL A 94 12.22 -16.05 25.63
CA VAL A 94 11.49 -14.91 26.19
C VAL A 94 10.27 -14.60 25.33
N TYR A 95 9.19 -14.13 25.93
CA TYR A 95 8.04 -13.62 25.18
C TYR A 95 7.98 -12.11 25.28
N ARG A 96 7.64 -11.44 24.16
CA ARG A 96 7.38 -10.01 24.18
C ARG A 96 6.08 -9.68 23.48
N GLN A 97 5.33 -8.76 24.06
CA GLN A 97 4.01 -8.41 23.59
C GLN A 97 3.79 -6.90 23.67
N LEU A 98 3.47 -6.28 22.54
CA LEU A 98 3.03 -4.90 22.50
C LEU A 98 1.62 -4.80 23.09
N ILE A 99 1.44 -3.80 23.94
CA ILE A 99 0.15 -3.35 24.47
C ILE A 99 -0.03 -1.87 24.13
N GLU A 100 -1.27 -1.43 24.03
CA GLU A 100 -1.60 -0.01 24.08
C GLU A 100 -1.85 0.38 25.53
N ILE A 101 -1.44 1.60 25.89
CA ILE A 101 -1.67 2.21 27.20
C ILE A 101 -2.21 3.63 27.00
N PRO A 102 -3.07 4.16 27.89
CA PRO A 102 -3.56 5.52 27.75
C PRO A 102 -2.45 6.57 27.98
N PHE A 103 -2.72 7.81 27.59
CA PHE A 103 -1.86 8.94 27.94
C PHE A 103 -1.98 9.29 29.42
N GLY A 104 -0.91 9.89 29.97
CA GLY A 104 -0.88 10.38 31.36
C GLY A 104 -0.62 9.32 32.43
N VAL A 105 -0.35 8.06 32.06
CA VAL A 105 -0.08 6.98 33.03
C VAL A 105 1.32 6.41 32.92
N GLU A 106 1.84 5.88 34.02
CA GLU A 106 2.92 4.90 34.00
C GLU A 106 2.33 3.55 34.44
N PRO A 107 2.37 2.50 33.60
CA PRO A 107 1.71 1.24 33.95
C PRO A 107 2.54 0.47 34.99
N ALA A 108 1.86 -0.11 35.97
CA ALA A 108 2.48 -1.00 36.96
C ALA A 108 2.27 -2.46 36.57
N VAL A 109 3.35 -3.24 36.60
CA VAL A 109 3.32 -4.68 36.31
C VAL A 109 3.34 -5.47 37.61
N LYS A 110 2.43 -6.44 37.73
CA LYS A 110 2.44 -7.48 38.75
C LYS A 110 2.42 -8.83 38.05
N PHE A 111 3.03 -9.83 38.65
CA PHE A 111 2.96 -11.19 38.14
C PHE A 111 2.85 -12.20 39.27
N GLU A 112 2.21 -13.32 38.95
CA GLU A 112 2.05 -14.48 39.81
C GLU A 112 2.62 -15.68 39.04
N LEU A 113 3.61 -16.34 39.63
CA LEU A 113 4.21 -17.56 39.09
C LEU A 113 3.52 -18.76 39.72
N THR A 114 3.09 -19.71 38.90
CA THR A 114 2.54 -21.00 39.34
C THR A 114 3.16 -22.11 38.51
N ASP A 115 3.31 -23.30 39.07
CA ASP A 115 3.98 -24.41 38.37
C ASP A 115 5.42 -24.06 37.94
N VAL A 116 6.22 -23.67 38.94
CA VAL A 116 7.65 -23.43 38.80
C VAL A 116 8.39 -24.72 39.08
N TYR A 117 9.27 -25.12 38.16
CA TYR A 117 10.15 -26.26 38.35
C TYR A 117 11.61 -25.87 38.10
N GLU A 118 12.51 -26.67 38.67
CA GLU A 118 13.93 -26.58 38.43
C GLU A 118 14.45 -27.91 37.89
N SER A 119 15.38 -27.83 36.93
CA SER A 119 16.02 -29.00 36.34
C SER A 119 17.50 -28.71 36.09
N VAL A 120 18.36 -29.66 36.44
CA VAL A 120 19.79 -29.58 36.09
C VAL A 120 19.95 -29.88 34.61
N LEU A 121 20.68 -29.03 33.89
CA LEU A 121 21.01 -29.26 32.49
C LEU A 121 22.32 -30.04 32.34
N ASP A 122 22.31 -31.04 31.47
CA ASP A 122 23.51 -31.80 31.10
C ASP A 122 24.57 -30.90 30.45
N LEU A 123 24.11 -29.98 29.59
CA LEU A 123 24.92 -29.02 28.86
C LEU A 123 24.47 -27.59 29.19
N PRO A 124 25.39 -26.62 29.29
CA PRO A 124 25.00 -25.23 29.46
C PRO A 124 24.19 -24.74 28.26
N PRO A 125 23.24 -23.80 28.44
CA PRO A 125 22.55 -23.16 27.33
C PRO A 125 23.54 -22.58 26.32
N ALA A 126 23.21 -22.60 25.04
CA ALA A 126 24.07 -22.05 24.00
C ALA A 126 24.29 -20.55 24.20
N PRO A 127 25.51 -20.03 23.95
CA PRO A 127 25.77 -18.61 24.07
C PRO A 127 25.09 -17.83 22.96
N ARG A 128 24.51 -16.67 23.29
CA ARG A 128 23.99 -15.74 22.28
C ARG A 128 25.13 -15.31 21.37
N GLN A 129 24.99 -15.57 20.07
CA GLN A 129 25.98 -15.20 19.05
C GLN A 129 25.66 -13.84 18.42
N ALA A 130 26.66 -13.25 17.76
CA ALA A 130 26.44 -12.11 16.89
C ALA A 130 25.67 -12.55 15.62
N PRO A 131 24.85 -11.69 15.04
CA PRO A 131 24.17 -11.97 13.77
C PRO A 131 25.15 -12.36 12.66
N VAL A 132 24.80 -13.36 11.85
CA VAL A 132 25.64 -13.82 10.73
C VAL A 132 25.33 -12.98 9.50
N PRO A 133 26.28 -12.15 9.01
CA PRO A 133 26.06 -11.30 7.84
C PRO A 133 25.91 -12.15 6.60
N LYS A 134 25.08 -11.68 5.67
CA LYS A 134 24.97 -12.31 4.36
C LYS A 134 26.27 -12.10 3.58
N THR A 135 26.83 -10.89 3.58
CA THR A 135 28.13 -10.63 2.94
C THR A 135 29.25 -10.45 3.96
N GLY A 136 30.39 -11.11 3.72
CA GLY A 136 31.58 -11.02 4.56
C GLY A 136 31.80 -12.25 5.44
N PRO A 137 32.85 -12.26 6.27
CA PRO A 137 33.13 -13.39 7.15
C PRO A 137 32.07 -13.49 8.25
N ALA A 138 31.74 -14.72 8.65
CA ALA A 138 30.96 -14.97 9.86
C ALA A 138 31.72 -14.43 11.09
N PRO A 139 31.03 -13.85 12.09
CA PRO A 139 31.67 -13.41 13.32
C PRO A 139 32.33 -14.58 14.07
N ASP A 140 33.39 -14.27 14.82
CA ASP A 140 33.98 -15.22 15.75
C ASP A 140 32.95 -15.68 16.79
N PHE A 141 33.08 -16.93 17.22
CA PHE A 141 32.21 -17.49 18.24
C PHE A 141 32.35 -16.72 19.56
N ALA A 142 31.26 -16.17 20.06
CA ALA A 142 31.21 -15.41 21.29
C ALA A 142 30.95 -16.35 22.49
N TYR A 143 31.81 -16.27 23.52
CA TYR A 143 31.63 -16.98 24.78
C TYR A 143 32.11 -16.10 25.95
N ASP A 144 31.19 -15.74 26.84
CA ASP A 144 31.49 -14.95 28.03
C ASP A 144 31.70 -15.88 29.23
N ALA A 145 32.97 -16.20 29.50
CA ALA A 145 33.34 -17.07 30.63
C ALA A 145 32.89 -16.52 31.99
N LYS A 146 32.74 -15.20 32.16
CA LYS A 146 32.23 -14.63 33.41
C LYS A 146 30.73 -14.87 33.55
N ALA A 147 29.98 -14.71 32.46
CA ALA A 147 28.56 -15.05 32.45
C ALA A 147 28.35 -16.53 32.78
N TYR A 148 29.15 -17.44 32.24
CA TYR A 148 29.05 -18.88 32.54
C TYR A 148 29.59 -19.30 33.91
N ALA A 149 30.31 -18.44 34.62
CA ALA A 149 30.78 -18.67 35.99
C ALA A 149 29.87 -18.06 37.06
N ALA A 150 28.83 -17.33 36.67
CA ALA A 150 27.93 -16.65 37.58
C ALA A 150 27.12 -17.64 38.44
N ASP A 151 27.04 -17.38 39.75
CA ASP A 151 26.24 -18.15 40.71
C ASP A 151 24.98 -17.38 41.14
N HIS A 152 24.15 -17.06 40.16
CA HIS A 152 22.82 -16.51 40.39
C HIS A 152 21.92 -16.79 39.19
N PHE A 153 20.62 -16.79 39.42
CA PHE A 153 19.61 -16.91 38.37
C PHE A 153 19.50 -15.61 37.57
N SER A 154 19.59 -15.71 36.23
CA SER A 154 19.39 -14.57 35.33
C SER A 154 18.76 -14.99 34.00
N PRO A 155 17.82 -14.21 33.43
CA PRO A 155 17.12 -13.10 34.09
C PRO A 155 16.19 -13.62 35.19
N GLU A 156 15.67 -12.75 36.06
CA GLU A 156 14.62 -13.17 37.01
C GLU A 156 13.35 -13.60 36.27
N LEU A 157 12.65 -14.61 36.81
CA LEU A 157 11.33 -14.99 36.31
C LEU A 157 10.32 -13.88 36.57
N GLY A 158 9.52 -13.53 35.57
CA GLY A 158 8.48 -12.52 35.73
C GLY A 158 8.23 -11.73 34.46
N ALA A 159 7.72 -10.51 34.62
CA ALA A 159 7.44 -9.61 33.51
C ALA A 159 7.78 -8.16 33.86
N LYS A 160 8.18 -7.38 32.85
CA LYS A 160 8.49 -5.95 32.95
C LYS A 160 8.07 -5.20 31.68
N ILE A 161 7.89 -3.90 31.80
CA ILE A 161 7.78 -3.00 30.64
C ILE A 161 9.20 -2.54 30.28
N VAL A 162 9.58 -2.72 29.02
CA VAL A 162 10.97 -2.43 28.56
C VAL A 162 11.07 -1.18 27.69
N GLU A 163 10.01 -0.83 26.97
CA GLU A 163 9.98 0.36 26.13
C GLU A 163 8.56 0.91 26.06
N VAL A 164 8.46 2.23 26.00
CA VAL A 164 7.21 2.95 25.73
C VAL A 164 7.47 3.86 24.54
N GLY A 165 6.70 3.64 23.48
CA GLY A 165 6.74 4.43 22.25
C GLY A 165 5.38 4.99 21.89
N GLN A 166 5.32 5.72 20.79
CA GLN A 166 4.11 6.24 20.20
C GLN A 166 4.06 5.86 18.73
N MET A 167 2.85 5.70 18.22
CA MET A 167 2.61 5.51 16.81
C MET A 167 1.27 6.17 16.49
N ARG A 168 1.32 7.31 15.81
CA ARG A 168 0.18 7.98 15.20
C ARG A 168 -1.00 8.18 16.15
N GLY A 169 -0.73 8.73 17.33
CA GLY A 169 -1.74 8.98 18.37
C GLY A 169 -2.02 7.79 19.30
N HIS A 170 -1.41 6.63 19.06
CA HIS A 170 -1.42 5.49 19.98
C HIS A 170 -0.15 5.49 20.82
N ARG A 171 -0.28 5.21 22.12
CA ARG A 171 0.87 5.02 23.01
C ARG A 171 1.04 3.54 23.29
N LEU A 172 2.19 3.00 22.91
CA LEU A 172 2.48 1.58 22.94
C LEU A 172 3.53 1.26 24.01
N ALA A 173 3.38 0.12 24.68
CA ALA A 173 4.39 -0.40 25.59
C ALA A 173 4.75 -1.84 25.21
N LEU A 174 6.04 -2.16 25.23
CA LEU A 174 6.52 -3.53 25.06
C LEU A 174 6.64 -4.20 26.42
N VAL A 175 5.86 -5.26 26.61
CA VAL A 175 5.91 -6.12 27.79
C VAL A 175 6.86 -7.27 27.49
N GLU A 176 7.91 -7.45 28.28
CA GLU A 176 8.83 -8.58 28.21
C GLU A 176 8.51 -9.55 29.36
N ILE A 177 8.27 -10.81 29.03
CA ILE A 177 7.90 -11.88 29.94
C ILE A 177 8.99 -12.96 29.89
N SER A 178 9.65 -13.19 31.02
CA SER A 178 10.76 -14.14 31.18
C SER A 178 10.25 -15.40 31.90
N PRO A 179 9.87 -16.46 31.16
CA PRO A 179 9.42 -17.71 31.76
C PRO A 179 10.57 -18.66 32.12
N VAL A 180 11.79 -18.37 31.65
CA VAL A 180 12.98 -19.19 31.84
C VAL A 180 14.08 -18.35 32.48
N SER A 181 14.75 -18.93 33.47
CA SER A 181 15.89 -18.37 34.18
C SER A 181 16.96 -19.43 34.36
N TYR A 182 18.23 -19.06 34.37
CA TYR A 182 19.33 -20.01 34.46
C TYR A 182 20.38 -19.57 35.48
N ASN A 183 20.85 -20.50 36.31
CA ASN A 183 22.05 -20.35 37.13
C ASN A 183 23.20 -21.14 36.47
N PRO A 184 24.21 -20.45 35.88
CA PRO A 184 25.32 -21.09 35.19
C PRO A 184 26.25 -21.96 36.05
N SER A 185 26.64 -21.52 37.24
CA SER A 185 27.57 -22.27 38.10
C SER A 185 26.97 -23.61 38.55
N GLN A 186 25.66 -23.62 38.80
CA GLN A 186 24.89 -24.77 39.26
C GLN A 186 24.28 -25.58 38.12
N ARG A 187 24.35 -25.09 36.88
CA ARG A 187 23.65 -25.63 35.69
C ARG A 187 22.14 -25.81 35.91
N LEU A 188 21.54 -24.95 36.73
CA LEU A 188 20.16 -25.10 37.15
C LEU A 188 19.27 -24.22 36.27
N LEU A 189 18.39 -24.84 35.49
CA LEU A 189 17.35 -24.16 34.74
C LEU A 189 16.11 -24.07 35.62
N ARG A 190 15.58 -22.86 35.79
CA ARG A 190 14.32 -22.59 36.48
C ARG A 190 13.29 -22.10 35.46
N VAL A 191 12.16 -22.77 35.40
CA VAL A 191 11.10 -22.51 34.42
C VAL A 191 9.76 -22.38 35.13
N THR A 192 8.95 -21.43 34.70
CA THR A 192 7.51 -21.40 35.04
C THR A 192 6.68 -21.83 33.84
N ARG A 193 5.82 -22.84 34.03
CA ARG A 193 4.86 -23.25 32.98
C ARG A 193 3.63 -22.37 32.98
N ARG A 194 3.28 -21.79 34.13
CA ARG A 194 2.09 -20.96 34.25
C ARG A 194 2.40 -19.63 34.92
N MET A 195 2.10 -18.55 34.20
CA MET A 195 2.28 -17.21 34.71
C MET A 195 1.02 -16.39 34.47
N ARG A 196 0.57 -15.66 35.50
CA ARG A 196 -0.36 -14.56 35.31
C ARG A 196 0.39 -13.25 35.42
N VAL A 197 0.26 -12.39 34.41
CA VAL A 197 0.83 -11.04 34.42
C VAL A 197 -0.33 -10.07 34.39
N SER A 198 -0.40 -9.15 35.35
CA SER A 198 -1.41 -8.10 35.42
C SER A 198 -0.74 -6.75 35.30
N ILE A 199 -1.11 -6.02 34.26
CA ILE A 199 -0.66 -4.65 34.01
C ILE A 199 -1.83 -3.73 34.31
N HIS A 200 -1.61 -2.77 35.20
CA HIS A 200 -2.64 -1.86 35.66
C HIS A 200 -2.15 -0.42 35.62
N TRP A 201 -3.06 0.50 35.36
CA TRP A 201 -2.79 1.92 35.39
C TRP A 201 -3.89 2.67 36.14
N SER A 202 -3.54 3.81 36.72
CA SER A 202 -4.44 4.70 37.43
C SER A 202 -4.15 6.14 37.03
N GLY A 203 -5.19 6.99 36.98
CA GLY A 203 -5.05 8.40 36.62
C GLY A 203 -4.91 8.65 35.11
N ALA A 204 -5.46 7.76 34.27
CA ALA A 204 -5.42 7.89 32.82
C ALA A 204 -6.16 9.14 32.31
N ASP A 205 -5.52 9.85 31.38
CA ASP A 205 -6.14 10.95 30.64
C ASP A 205 -6.81 10.41 29.38
N TYR A 206 -8.03 9.88 29.55
CA TYR A 206 -8.82 9.35 28.44
C TYR A 206 -9.28 10.45 27.47
N SER A 207 -9.42 11.68 27.94
CA SER A 207 -9.76 12.83 27.08
C SER A 207 -8.62 13.12 26.10
N LEU A 208 -7.38 13.18 26.60
CA LEU A 208 -6.19 13.31 25.76
C LEU A 208 -6.00 12.09 24.84
N THR A 209 -6.22 10.88 25.38
CA THR A 209 -6.12 9.64 24.59
C THR A 209 -7.10 9.65 23.41
N SER A 210 -8.36 10.06 23.63
CA SER A 210 -9.35 10.19 22.55
C SER A 210 -8.93 11.29 21.58
N ALA A 211 -8.56 12.48 22.07
CA ALA A 211 -8.16 13.59 21.22
C ALA A 211 -6.96 13.28 20.33
N MET A 212 -5.98 12.51 20.82
CA MET A 212 -4.82 12.07 20.03
C MET A 212 -5.21 11.06 18.95
N ARG A 213 -6.06 10.08 19.30
CA ARG A 213 -6.59 9.10 18.34
C ARG A 213 -7.46 9.77 17.26
N ASP A 214 -8.38 10.63 17.68
CA ASP A 214 -9.30 11.39 16.80
C ASP A 214 -8.58 12.40 15.90
N ARG A 215 -7.34 12.77 16.24
CA ARG A 215 -6.54 13.69 15.43
C ARG A 215 -5.65 12.96 14.43
N TYR A 216 -5.04 11.86 14.85
CA TYR A 216 -3.93 11.27 14.11
C TYR A 216 -4.26 9.93 13.46
N ASP A 217 -5.15 9.12 14.03
CA ASP A 217 -5.47 7.81 13.46
C ASP A 217 -6.02 7.95 12.02
N SER A 218 -5.80 6.93 11.20
CA SER A 218 -6.10 6.94 9.77
C SER A 218 -6.40 5.54 9.27
N PRO A 219 -7.27 5.35 8.27
CA PRO A 219 -7.58 4.03 7.74
C PRO A 219 -6.35 3.25 7.26
N VAL A 220 -5.33 3.94 6.74
CA VAL A 220 -4.07 3.30 6.33
C VAL A 220 -3.22 2.85 7.52
N PHE A 221 -3.56 3.21 8.77
CA PHE A 221 -2.90 2.79 10.02
C PHE A 221 -3.78 1.92 10.92
N ALA A 222 -5.10 2.01 10.83
CA ALA A 222 -6.03 1.25 11.66
C ALA A 222 -5.79 -0.26 11.57
N GLY A 223 -5.39 -0.73 10.38
CA GLY A 223 -4.99 -2.11 10.14
C GLY A 223 -3.60 -2.48 10.69
N ARG A 224 -2.77 -1.56 11.18
CA ARG A 224 -1.38 -1.84 11.60
C ARG A 224 -1.28 -2.51 12.96
N LEU A 225 -2.08 -2.06 13.93
CA LEU A 225 -1.98 -2.50 15.32
C LEU A 225 -2.80 -3.77 15.59
N ARG A 226 -3.90 -3.98 14.87
CA ARG A 226 -4.83 -5.10 15.08
C ARG A 226 -4.18 -6.46 14.90
N GLY A 227 -4.16 -7.29 15.94
CA GLY A 227 -3.55 -8.62 15.89
C GLY A 227 -2.03 -8.64 16.13
N ILE A 228 -1.41 -7.48 16.37
CA ILE A 228 -0.02 -7.36 16.85
C ILE A 228 -0.01 -6.84 18.27
N VAL A 229 -0.75 -5.76 18.52
CA VAL A 229 -1.02 -5.23 19.84
C VAL A 229 -2.09 -6.09 20.51
N ALA A 230 -1.94 -6.36 21.81
CA ALA A 230 -2.84 -7.26 22.53
C ALA A 230 -4.24 -6.65 22.81
N ASN A 231 -4.33 -5.32 22.91
CA ASN A 231 -5.53 -4.56 23.32
C ASN A 231 -5.84 -3.28 22.48
N PRO A 232 -5.66 -3.25 21.14
CA PRO A 232 -5.69 -2.01 20.34
C PRO A 232 -7.04 -1.28 20.34
N ASP A 233 -8.15 -2.02 20.52
CA ASP A 233 -9.51 -1.46 20.50
C ASP A 233 -10.21 -1.51 21.88
N GLN A 234 -9.47 -1.81 22.96
CA GLN A 234 -10.05 -2.01 24.30
C GLN A 234 -10.01 -0.75 25.17
N ILE A 235 -9.06 0.16 24.93
CA ILE A 235 -8.94 1.41 25.70
C ILE A 235 -9.98 2.44 25.25
N LEU A 236 -10.17 2.57 23.94
CA LEU A 236 -11.25 3.33 23.33
C LEU A 236 -11.91 2.44 22.29
N PRO A 237 -13.25 2.49 22.16
CA PRO A 237 -13.95 1.80 21.07
C PRO A 237 -13.33 2.20 19.73
N ALA A 238 -13.26 1.24 18.79
CA ALA A 238 -12.88 1.56 17.43
C ALA A 238 -13.87 2.56 16.83
N GLY A 239 -13.44 3.80 16.60
CA GLY A 239 -14.18 4.76 15.79
C GLY A 239 -14.13 4.39 14.31
N PRO A 240 -15.02 4.95 13.46
CA PRO A 240 -14.84 4.85 12.02
C PRO A 240 -13.49 5.52 11.67
N PRO A 241 -12.69 4.91 10.78
CA PRO A 241 -11.42 5.49 10.40
C PRO A 241 -11.64 6.88 9.81
N LEU A 242 -10.83 7.85 10.26
CA LEU A 242 -10.97 9.23 9.84
C LEU A 242 -10.56 9.37 8.38
N LEU A 243 -11.54 9.72 7.56
CA LEU A 243 -11.32 10.15 6.19
C LEU A 243 -11.31 11.68 6.13
N PRO A 244 -10.59 12.27 5.17
CA PRO A 244 -9.82 11.60 4.11
C PRO A 244 -8.39 11.20 4.53
N VAL A 245 -7.80 10.23 3.83
CA VAL A 245 -6.37 9.89 3.98
C VAL A 245 -5.51 11.04 3.46
N GLY A 246 -4.59 11.56 4.27
CA GLY A 246 -3.64 12.59 3.87
C GLY A 246 -2.41 12.02 3.15
N LEU A 247 -2.14 12.48 1.93
CA LEU A 247 -0.92 12.19 1.17
C LEU A 247 -0.16 13.48 0.88
N LEU A 248 1.08 13.58 1.33
CA LEU A 248 1.99 14.69 1.00
C LEU A 248 3.04 14.24 -0.03
N ILE A 249 3.08 14.90 -1.18
CA ILE A 249 4.11 14.73 -2.21
C ILE A 249 5.06 15.92 -2.12
N VAL A 250 6.32 15.66 -1.78
CA VAL A 250 7.41 16.66 -1.78
C VAL A 250 8.21 16.49 -3.06
N VAL A 251 8.30 17.54 -3.87
CA VAL A 251 8.80 17.46 -5.25
C VAL A 251 9.71 18.66 -5.61
N PRO A 252 10.73 18.50 -6.47
CA PRO A 252 11.44 19.64 -7.04
C PRO A 252 10.50 20.57 -7.82
N ASP A 253 10.75 21.87 -7.75
CA ASP A 253 9.93 22.90 -8.42
C ASP A 253 9.73 22.64 -9.92
N ALA A 254 10.79 22.20 -10.60
CA ALA A 254 10.76 21.91 -12.03
C ALA A 254 9.90 20.69 -12.40
N TRP A 255 9.54 19.83 -11.43
CA TRP A 255 8.87 18.55 -11.65
C TRP A 255 7.44 18.50 -11.11
N GLU A 256 6.90 19.63 -10.65
CA GLU A 256 5.54 19.70 -10.10
C GLU A 256 4.47 19.30 -11.14
N SER A 257 4.68 19.60 -12.42
CA SER A 257 3.77 19.16 -13.49
C SER A 257 3.83 17.66 -13.75
N ASN A 258 5.00 17.04 -13.64
CA ASN A 258 5.22 15.61 -13.86
C ASN A 258 4.48 14.75 -12.84
N VAL A 259 4.37 15.20 -11.58
CA VAL A 259 3.64 14.44 -10.52
C VAL A 259 2.13 14.63 -10.55
N ARG A 260 1.64 15.64 -11.29
CA ARG A 260 0.21 16.02 -11.30
C ARG A 260 -0.73 14.87 -11.67
N PRO A 261 -0.45 14.01 -12.68
CA PRO A 261 -1.35 12.90 -13.00
C PRO A 261 -1.53 11.92 -11.84
N LEU A 262 -0.48 11.64 -11.06
CA LEU A 262 -0.56 10.81 -9.85
C LEU A 262 -1.36 11.52 -8.77
N ALA A 263 -1.08 12.80 -8.52
CA ALA A 263 -1.79 13.58 -7.52
C ALA A 263 -3.31 13.64 -7.80
N GLU A 264 -3.70 13.91 -9.05
CA GLU A 264 -5.11 13.95 -9.45
C GLU A 264 -5.78 12.58 -9.34
N TRP A 265 -5.07 11.50 -9.72
CA TRP A 265 -5.60 10.16 -9.55
C TRP A 265 -5.82 9.80 -8.07
N ARG A 266 -4.86 10.11 -7.20
CA ARG A 266 -4.96 9.89 -5.74
C ARG A 266 -6.12 10.71 -5.15
N ARG A 267 -6.30 11.97 -5.56
CA ARG A 267 -7.47 12.78 -5.19
C ARG A 267 -8.76 12.13 -5.64
N ARG A 268 -8.83 11.72 -6.91
CA ARG A 268 -10.02 11.11 -7.51
C ARG A 268 -10.45 9.83 -6.78
N LYS A 269 -9.52 9.08 -6.19
CA LYS A 269 -9.81 7.90 -5.35
C LYS A 269 -10.24 8.22 -3.92
N GLY A 270 -10.19 9.47 -3.48
CA GLY A 270 -10.64 9.87 -2.14
C GLY A 270 -9.52 10.26 -1.18
N TYR A 271 -8.27 10.44 -1.64
CA TYR A 271 -7.20 10.93 -0.78
C TYR A 271 -7.19 12.46 -0.78
N HIS A 272 -6.81 13.05 0.36
CA HIS A 272 -6.49 14.47 0.42
C HIS A 272 -5.01 14.65 0.08
N VAL A 273 -4.73 15.14 -1.13
CA VAL A 273 -3.37 15.18 -1.67
C VAL A 273 -2.80 16.59 -1.65
N PHE A 274 -1.71 16.75 -0.91
CA PHE A 274 -0.88 17.95 -0.89
C PHE A 274 0.33 17.74 -1.81
N VAL A 275 0.52 18.63 -2.77
CA VAL A 275 1.78 18.71 -3.54
C VAL A 275 2.51 19.95 -3.05
N ARG A 276 3.77 19.80 -2.63
CA ARG A 276 4.62 20.89 -2.15
C ARG A 276 5.96 20.84 -2.84
N ASN A 277 6.31 21.94 -3.52
CA ASN A 277 7.62 22.04 -4.14
C ASN A 277 8.70 22.42 -3.13
N LEU A 278 9.99 22.28 -3.49
CA LEU A 278 11.09 22.52 -2.56
C LEU A 278 11.18 23.99 -2.12
N THR A 279 10.78 24.96 -2.95
CA THR A 279 10.65 26.36 -2.52
C THR A 279 9.63 26.51 -1.39
N GLN A 280 8.46 25.88 -1.48
CA GLN A 280 7.44 25.89 -0.43
C GLN A 280 7.87 25.14 0.84
N VAL A 281 8.68 24.10 0.70
CA VAL A 281 9.23 23.31 1.81
C VAL A 281 10.41 24.03 2.51
N GLY A 282 11.12 24.90 1.79
CA GLY A 282 12.30 25.62 2.27
C GLY A 282 13.64 25.01 1.84
N GLY A 283 13.62 24.00 0.96
CA GLY A 283 14.80 23.35 0.40
C GLY A 283 14.81 21.82 0.54
N GLY A 284 15.77 21.17 -0.12
CA GLY A 284 15.92 19.72 -0.18
C GLY A 284 16.76 19.06 0.93
N GLN A 285 17.27 19.84 1.89
CA GLN A 285 18.03 19.28 3.00
C GLN A 285 17.12 18.41 3.88
N ALA A 286 17.56 17.21 4.24
CA ALA A 286 16.75 16.24 5.00
C ALA A 286 16.16 16.83 6.29
N SER A 287 16.92 17.63 7.05
CA SER A 287 16.45 18.31 8.25
C SER A 287 15.34 19.33 7.97
N VAL A 288 15.43 20.06 6.86
CA VAL A 288 14.42 21.06 6.44
C VAL A 288 13.13 20.37 6.02
N VAL A 289 13.24 19.33 5.19
CA VAL A 289 12.09 18.54 4.73
C VAL A 289 11.41 17.84 5.93
N LYS A 290 12.19 17.28 6.87
CA LYS A 290 11.63 16.69 8.10
C LYS A 290 10.90 17.74 8.95
N ALA A 291 11.47 18.93 9.13
CA ALA A 291 10.81 20.00 9.89
C ALA A 291 9.49 20.43 9.24
N PHE A 292 9.43 20.47 7.90
CA PHE A 292 8.19 20.73 7.18
C PHE A 292 7.15 19.62 7.38
N ILE A 293 7.55 18.35 7.30
CA ILE A 293 6.65 17.21 7.53
C ILE A 293 6.12 17.22 8.97
N GLN A 294 6.98 17.49 9.96
CA GLN A 294 6.59 17.67 11.35
C GLN A 294 5.55 18.79 11.49
N ASN A 295 5.79 19.96 10.89
CA ASN A 295 4.84 21.06 10.92
C ASN A 295 3.49 20.68 10.29
N ALA A 296 3.51 19.97 9.15
CA ALA A 296 2.31 19.49 8.49
C ALA A 296 1.52 18.51 9.37
N TYR A 297 2.20 17.56 10.01
CA TYR A 297 1.60 16.63 10.95
C TYR A 297 0.96 17.35 12.15
N ASP A 298 1.69 18.30 12.75
CA ASP A 298 1.28 19.00 13.97
C ASP A 298 0.22 20.09 13.75
N ASN A 299 0.05 20.62 12.53
CA ASN A 299 -0.73 21.85 12.32
C ASN A 299 -1.74 21.81 11.18
N TRP A 300 -1.64 20.88 10.22
CA TRP A 300 -2.60 20.86 9.12
C TRP A 300 -3.93 20.25 9.56
N PRO A 301 -5.07 20.69 8.98
CA PRO A 301 -6.38 20.11 9.29
C PRO A 301 -6.44 18.59 9.03
N ILE A 302 -5.68 18.11 8.04
CA ILE A 302 -5.51 16.70 7.73
C ILE A 302 -4.01 16.39 7.81
N PRO A 303 -3.54 15.82 8.95
CA PRO A 303 -2.16 15.38 9.10
C PRO A 303 -1.81 14.32 8.05
N PRO A 304 -0.67 14.42 7.35
CA PRO A 304 -0.26 13.39 6.39
C PRO A 304 -0.19 12.00 7.05
N SER A 305 -0.78 11.01 6.39
CA SER A 305 -0.59 9.58 6.71
C SER A 305 0.54 8.98 5.88
N MET A 306 0.74 9.52 4.69
CA MET A 306 1.73 9.07 3.72
C MET A 306 2.53 10.25 3.20
N VAL A 307 3.82 10.03 2.98
CA VAL A 307 4.71 10.97 2.30
C VAL A 307 5.40 10.28 1.14
N MET A 308 5.41 10.94 -0.01
CA MET A 308 6.21 10.55 -1.18
C MET A 308 7.26 11.62 -1.44
N LEU A 309 8.52 11.26 -1.25
CA LEU A 309 9.68 12.08 -1.60
C LEU A 309 9.98 11.84 -3.08
N VAL A 310 10.00 12.90 -3.90
CA VAL A 310 10.26 12.79 -5.33
C VAL A 310 11.66 13.29 -5.64
N GLY A 311 12.47 12.43 -6.24
CA GLY A 311 13.88 12.68 -6.55
C GLY A 311 14.84 11.87 -5.68
N ASP A 312 16.05 11.73 -6.20
CA ASP A 312 17.17 11.09 -5.53
C ASP A 312 17.77 12.00 -4.42
N VAL A 313 18.82 11.54 -3.75
CA VAL A 313 19.46 12.22 -2.60
C VAL A 313 20.13 13.55 -2.95
N ASP A 314 20.40 13.80 -4.23
CA ASP A 314 20.87 15.09 -4.73
C ASP A 314 19.76 16.17 -4.71
N ARG A 315 18.48 15.76 -4.73
CA ARG A 315 17.32 16.66 -4.64
C ARG A 315 16.74 16.73 -3.24
N ILE A 316 16.55 15.58 -2.61
CA ILE A 316 16.02 15.47 -1.25
C ILE A 316 16.95 14.55 -0.47
N GLY A 317 17.74 15.11 0.45
CA GLY A 317 18.70 14.32 1.24
C GLY A 317 18.05 13.22 2.05
N SER A 318 18.85 12.29 2.55
CA SER A 318 18.44 11.23 3.49
C SER A 318 19.03 11.46 4.89
N PHE A 319 18.70 10.59 5.83
CA PHE A 319 19.31 10.57 7.16
C PHE A 319 20.31 9.43 7.30
N THR A 320 21.23 9.59 8.26
CA THR A 320 22.01 8.48 8.80
C THR A 320 21.30 7.94 10.05
N GLY A 321 20.90 6.68 9.99
CA GLY A 321 20.25 5.95 11.07
C GLY A 321 21.15 5.80 12.30
N GLN A 322 20.54 5.52 13.46
CA GLN A 322 21.26 5.31 14.72
C GLN A 322 21.30 3.83 15.15
N GLY A 323 20.70 2.95 14.35
CA GLY A 323 20.86 1.51 14.47
C GLY A 323 22.31 1.10 14.19
N GLU A 324 22.63 -0.14 14.54
CA GLU A 324 23.95 -0.72 14.29
C GLU A 324 24.38 -0.51 12.83
N GLY A 325 25.62 -0.05 12.59
CA GLY A 325 26.17 0.23 11.27
C GLY A 325 25.56 1.42 10.52
N SER A 326 24.79 2.27 11.21
CA SER A 326 24.38 3.61 10.75
C SER A 326 23.76 3.66 9.34
N PRO A 327 22.69 2.88 9.08
CA PRO A 327 22.12 2.76 7.75
C PRO A 327 21.62 4.10 7.21
N PRO A 328 21.93 4.47 5.95
CA PRO A 328 21.18 5.51 5.26
C PRO A 328 19.69 5.20 5.27
N THR A 329 18.84 6.17 5.55
CA THR A 329 17.42 5.93 5.79
C THR A 329 16.53 7.14 5.52
N ASP A 330 15.31 6.85 5.05
CA ASP A 330 14.19 7.78 4.98
C ASP A 330 13.22 7.60 6.17
N LEU A 331 13.40 6.59 7.04
CA LEU A 331 12.52 6.32 8.19
C LEU A 331 12.33 7.58 9.04
N ASN A 332 13.41 8.33 9.26
CA ASN A 332 13.44 9.51 10.10
C ASN A 332 12.46 10.62 9.67
N PHE A 333 12.05 10.68 8.39
CA PHE A 333 11.01 11.60 7.93
C PHE A 333 9.63 11.27 8.51
N GLY A 334 9.38 9.99 8.84
CA GLY A 334 8.12 9.51 9.41
C GLY A 334 8.12 9.36 10.93
N LEU A 335 9.23 9.65 11.61
CA LEU A 335 9.32 9.69 13.07
C LEU A 335 8.98 11.10 13.56
N VAL A 336 7.69 11.34 13.84
CA VAL A 336 7.13 12.67 14.16
C VAL A 336 6.35 12.72 15.48
N ALA A 337 6.17 11.59 16.16
CA ALA A 337 5.67 11.51 17.52
C ALA A 337 6.51 10.55 18.36
N GLY A 338 6.54 10.79 19.68
CA GLY A 338 7.34 9.97 20.60
C GLY A 338 8.86 10.15 20.43
N ASN A 339 9.62 9.29 21.11
CA ASN A 339 11.08 9.25 21.09
C ASN A 339 11.60 7.88 20.59
N ASP A 340 10.73 7.09 19.99
CA ASP A 340 11.01 5.75 19.47
C ASP A 340 11.32 5.80 17.95
N TYR A 341 11.33 4.62 17.32
CA TYR A 341 11.60 4.44 15.90
C TYR A 341 10.45 3.75 15.16
N PHE A 342 9.23 3.88 15.69
CA PHE A 342 8.01 3.45 15.03
C PHE A 342 7.49 4.58 14.12
N PRO A 343 7.31 4.33 12.81
CA PRO A 343 6.87 5.38 11.90
C PRO A 343 5.41 5.75 12.12
N ASP A 344 5.15 7.04 12.37
CA ASP A 344 3.82 7.66 12.42
C ASP A 344 3.27 8.00 11.03
N ILE A 345 4.16 8.09 10.05
CA ILE A 345 3.88 8.38 8.65
C ILE A 345 4.60 7.34 7.80
N ASP A 346 3.90 6.77 6.82
CA ASP A 346 4.53 5.90 5.83
C ASP A 346 5.26 6.77 4.79
N VAL A 347 6.58 6.61 4.71
CA VAL A 347 7.44 7.38 3.82
C VAL A 347 7.94 6.49 2.70
N SER A 348 7.80 6.94 1.45
CA SER A 348 8.41 6.31 0.28
C SER A 348 9.14 7.32 -0.58
N ARG A 349 10.06 6.85 -1.41
CA ARG A 349 10.86 7.69 -2.30
C ARG A 349 10.73 7.25 -3.74
N ALA A 350 10.17 8.11 -4.58
CA ALA A 350 10.36 8.03 -6.03
C ALA A 350 11.77 8.50 -6.38
N SER A 351 12.76 7.64 -6.18
CA SER A 351 14.16 7.97 -6.46
C SER A 351 14.41 7.91 -7.97
N VAL A 352 14.29 9.06 -8.62
CA VAL A 352 14.47 9.25 -10.05
C VAL A 352 15.51 10.33 -10.29
N ALA A 353 16.33 10.15 -11.33
CA ALA A 353 17.41 11.07 -11.68
C ALA A 353 16.94 12.28 -12.50
N ASP A 354 15.82 12.12 -13.22
CA ASP A 354 15.30 13.11 -14.16
C ASP A 354 13.77 13.05 -14.31
N ALA A 355 13.23 14.01 -15.08
CA ALA A 355 11.79 14.15 -15.32
C ALA A 355 11.20 13.00 -16.17
N GLU A 356 11.98 12.38 -17.06
CA GLU A 356 11.49 11.30 -17.93
C GLU A 356 11.28 10.01 -17.12
N GLN A 357 12.20 9.72 -16.21
CA GLN A 357 12.05 8.64 -15.24
C GLN A 357 10.87 8.89 -14.30
N LEU A 358 10.66 10.15 -13.88
CA LEU A 358 9.49 10.52 -13.08
C LEU A 358 8.18 10.29 -13.84
N ASP A 359 8.08 10.75 -15.09
CA ASP A 359 6.89 10.56 -15.93
C ASP A 359 6.60 9.07 -16.13
N SER A 360 7.64 8.27 -16.34
CA SER A 360 7.54 6.82 -16.46
C SER A 360 7.00 6.16 -15.19
N LEU A 361 7.55 6.52 -14.03
CA LEU A 361 7.10 5.99 -12.73
C LEU A 361 5.64 6.39 -12.45
N VAL A 362 5.31 7.67 -12.63
CA VAL A 362 3.93 8.20 -12.46
C VAL A 362 2.96 7.48 -13.37
N MET A 363 3.28 7.35 -14.67
CA MET A 363 2.42 6.69 -15.63
C MET A 363 2.22 5.22 -15.29
N LYS A 364 3.28 4.51 -14.89
CA LYS A 364 3.24 3.10 -14.51
C LYS A 364 2.39 2.88 -13.25
N THR A 365 2.54 3.73 -12.24
CA THR A 365 1.70 3.70 -11.02
C THR A 365 0.23 3.95 -11.34
N VAL A 366 -0.07 5.00 -12.10
CA VAL A 366 -1.47 5.32 -12.45
C VAL A 366 -2.09 4.22 -13.30
N ARG A 367 -1.35 3.60 -14.23
CA ARG A 367 -1.83 2.44 -15.00
C ARG A 367 -2.10 1.24 -14.13
N TYR A 368 -1.20 0.94 -13.19
CA TYR A 368 -1.37 -0.15 -12.23
C TYR A 368 -2.67 0.02 -11.44
N GLU A 369 -2.86 1.17 -10.78
CA GLU A 369 -4.01 1.35 -9.92
C GLU A 369 -5.34 1.53 -10.68
N ARG A 370 -5.29 1.88 -11.97
CA ARG A 370 -6.47 1.99 -12.84
C ARG A 370 -6.85 0.70 -13.55
N ASN A 371 -6.06 -0.37 -13.40
CA ASN A 371 -6.20 -1.62 -14.14
C ASN A 371 -6.09 -1.45 -15.65
N HIS A 372 -5.23 -0.54 -16.10
CA HIS A 372 -5.02 -0.26 -17.51
C HIS A 372 -3.75 -0.96 -18.01
N TRP A 373 -3.84 -2.29 -18.13
CA TRP A 373 -2.75 -3.16 -18.60
C TRP A 373 -3.08 -3.80 -19.94
N GLY A 374 -2.19 -3.66 -20.92
CA GLY A 374 -2.31 -4.35 -22.21
C GLY A 374 -2.08 -5.85 -22.09
N SER A 375 -1.33 -6.29 -21.07
CA SER A 375 -1.01 -7.70 -20.80
C SER A 375 -2.12 -8.50 -20.08
N GLY A 376 -3.25 -7.86 -19.73
CA GLY A 376 -4.30 -8.46 -18.89
C GLY A 376 -3.92 -8.54 -17.41
N SER A 377 -4.72 -9.24 -16.60
CA SER A 377 -4.60 -9.31 -15.13
C SER A 377 -3.97 -10.60 -14.57
N ALA A 378 -3.87 -11.67 -15.37
CA ALA A 378 -3.46 -13.01 -14.92
C ALA A 378 -2.08 -13.10 -14.25
N TRP A 379 -1.21 -12.11 -14.49
CA TRP A 379 0.09 -12.00 -13.83
C TRP A 379 -0.01 -11.66 -12.34
N LEU A 380 -1.14 -11.09 -11.89
CA LEU A 380 -1.38 -10.74 -10.49
C LEU A 380 -1.56 -11.95 -9.59
N ASN A 381 -2.02 -13.08 -10.14
CA ASN A 381 -2.16 -14.36 -9.45
C ASN A 381 -0.84 -15.17 -9.41
N LYS A 382 0.31 -14.51 -9.62
CA LYS A 382 1.62 -15.18 -9.69
C LYS A 382 2.68 -14.49 -8.82
N ALA A 383 3.47 -15.29 -8.12
CA ALA A 383 4.63 -14.86 -7.34
C ALA A 383 5.89 -15.64 -7.74
N TYR A 384 7.06 -15.08 -7.43
CA TYR A 384 8.35 -15.65 -7.78
C TYR A 384 9.36 -15.51 -6.64
N PHE A 385 10.03 -16.61 -6.30
CA PHE A 385 10.95 -16.70 -5.17
C PHE A 385 12.35 -17.16 -5.61
N ILE A 386 13.39 -16.42 -5.21
CA ILE A 386 14.76 -16.60 -5.65
C ILE A 386 15.64 -16.84 -4.43
N ALA A 387 16.20 -18.04 -4.29
CA ALA A 387 17.16 -18.37 -3.24
C ALA A 387 18.58 -18.51 -3.81
N SER A 388 19.55 -18.01 -3.06
CA SER A 388 20.96 -18.10 -3.44
C SER A 388 21.55 -19.51 -3.38
N SER A 389 22.79 -19.63 -3.85
CA SER A 389 23.57 -20.87 -3.82
C SER A 389 24.52 -20.96 -2.62
N ASP A 390 24.28 -20.15 -1.58
CA ASP A 390 25.16 -20.10 -0.41
C ASP A 390 25.36 -21.48 0.22
N GLY A 391 26.60 -21.96 0.26
CA GLY A 391 26.90 -23.32 0.71
C GLY A 391 26.56 -23.58 2.19
N GLY A 392 26.52 -22.54 3.02
CA GLY A 392 26.22 -22.65 4.46
C GLY A 392 24.78 -22.31 4.83
N ASN A 393 24.12 -21.45 4.05
CA ASN A 393 22.86 -20.79 4.45
C ASN A 393 21.74 -20.84 3.41
N HIS A 394 21.93 -21.46 2.23
CA HIS A 394 20.85 -21.58 1.22
C HIS A 394 19.57 -22.16 1.82
N GLN A 395 19.69 -23.15 2.74
CA GLN A 395 18.55 -23.78 3.39
C GLN A 395 17.72 -22.80 4.23
N VAL A 396 18.33 -21.77 4.81
CA VAL A 396 17.60 -20.72 5.52
C VAL A 396 16.66 -20.03 4.54
N ALA A 397 17.21 -19.46 3.46
CA ALA A 397 16.43 -18.79 2.42
C ALA A 397 15.34 -19.70 1.81
N GLU A 398 15.67 -20.95 1.49
CA GLU A 398 14.72 -21.91 0.91
C GLU A 398 13.56 -22.22 1.86
N GLN A 399 13.85 -22.46 3.14
CA GLN A 399 12.82 -22.71 4.15
C GLN A 399 11.96 -21.46 4.41
N THR A 400 12.55 -20.26 4.39
CA THR A 400 11.79 -19.00 4.45
C THR A 400 10.84 -18.90 3.26
N HIS A 401 11.34 -19.12 2.04
CA HIS A 401 10.54 -19.05 0.83
C HIS A 401 9.42 -20.09 0.82
N GLN A 402 9.69 -21.34 1.17
CA GLN A 402 8.65 -22.39 1.24
C GLN A 402 7.52 -22.01 2.21
N TYR A 403 7.87 -21.41 3.36
CA TYR A 403 6.88 -20.88 4.30
C TYR A 403 6.04 -19.76 3.67
N CYS A 404 6.67 -18.77 3.06
CA CYS A 404 5.97 -17.68 2.37
C CYS A 404 5.07 -18.20 1.23
N MET A 405 5.58 -19.13 0.41
CA MET A 405 4.82 -19.78 -0.65
C MET A 405 3.59 -20.52 -0.11
N SER A 406 3.68 -21.13 1.07
CA SER A 406 2.52 -21.81 1.68
C SER A 406 1.37 -20.83 1.96
N LYS A 407 1.68 -19.62 2.44
CA LYS A 407 0.69 -18.56 2.68
C LYS A 407 0.03 -18.09 1.38
N LEU A 408 0.82 -17.88 0.33
CA LEU A 408 0.32 -17.46 -0.98
C LEU A 408 -0.58 -18.50 -1.64
N ARG A 409 -0.18 -19.77 -1.56
CA ARG A 409 -0.95 -20.89 -2.13
C ARG A 409 -2.31 -21.04 -1.46
N LEU A 410 -2.46 -20.73 -0.17
CA LEU A 410 -3.75 -20.69 0.52
C LEU A 410 -4.70 -19.63 -0.07
N GLN A 411 -4.15 -18.57 -0.68
CA GLN A 411 -4.90 -17.52 -1.37
C GLN A 411 -5.01 -17.79 -2.89
N GLY A 412 -4.66 -18.98 -3.36
CA GLY A 412 -4.73 -19.35 -4.78
C GLY A 412 -3.64 -18.75 -5.67
N VAL A 413 -2.60 -18.13 -5.10
CA VAL A 413 -1.50 -17.54 -5.86
C VAL A 413 -0.52 -18.63 -6.32
N ALA A 414 -0.21 -18.66 -7.61
CA ALA A 414 0.77 -19.57 -8.18
C ALA A 414 2.20 -19.10 -7.87
N CYS A 415 2.97 -19.92 -7.18
CA CYS A 415 4.35 -19.60 -6.81
C CYS A 415 5.36 -20.36 -7.70
N ASP A 416 6.19 -19.59 -8.41
CA ASP A 416 7.35 -20.04 -9.16
C ASP A 416 8.62 -19.77 -8.35
N SER A 417 9.73 -20.43 -8.69
CA SER A 417 10.98 -20.28 -7.94
C SER A 417 12.23 -20.62 -8.73
N ILE A 418 13.37 -20.13 -8.24
CA ILE A 418 14.69 -20.67 -8.55
C ILE A 418 15.44 -20.99 -7.24
N TRP A 419 15.91 -22.23 -7.14
CA TRP A 419 16.72 -22.74 -6.03
C TRP A 419 18.14 -22.92 -6.57
N LEU A 420 18.94 -21.85 -6.52
CA LEU A 420 20.20 -21.82 -7.25
C LEU A 420 21.20 -22.88 -6.78
N TYR A 421 21.20 -23.22 -5.49
CA TYR A 421 22.07 -24.27 -4.94
C TYR A 421 21.96 -25.59 -5.71
N TYR A 422 20.76 -25.94 -6.18
CA TYR A 422 20.50 -27.15 -6.97
C TYR A 422 20.47 -26.91 -8.49
N GLY A 423 20.67 -25.68 -8.96
CA GLY A 423 20.57 -25.32 -10.37
C GLY A 423 19.18 -25.57 -10.96
N SER A 424 18.11 -25.43 -10.16
CA SER A 424 16.74 -25.79 -10.53
C SER A 424 15.77 -24.62 -10.46
N GLY A 425 14.76 -24.62 -11.32
CA GLY A 425 13.70 -23.61 -11.37
C GLY A 425 13.75 -22.73 -12.61
N THR A 426 12.94 -21.67 -12.61
CA THR A 426 12.75 -20.79 -13.76
C THR A 426 13.82 -19.69 -13.78
N PRO A 427 14.50 -19.40 -14.91
CA PRO A 427 15.44 -18.27 -14.98
C PRO A 427 14.76 -16.92 -14.68
N ILE A 428 15.47 -16.02 -13.99
CA ILE A 428 14.92 -14.73 -13.51
C ILE A 428 14.27 -13.92 -14.63
N VAL A 429 14.98 -13.69 -15.75
CA VAL A 429 14.47 -12.91 -16.89
C VAL A 429 13.19 -13.53 -17.44
N THR A 430 13.15 -14.86 -17.56
CA THR A 430 11.96 -15.59 -18.04
C THR A 430 10.78 -15.42 -17.09
N ALA A 431 10.99 -15.63 -15.79
CA ALA A 431 9.94 -15.53 -14.79
C ALA A 431 9.34 -14.11 -14.72
N VAL A 432 10.19 -13.08 -14.68
CA VAL A 432 9.78 -11.67 -14.59
C VAL A 432 9.09 -11.20 -15.87
N ASN A 433 9.65 -11.50 -17.05
CA ASN A 433 9.05 -11.11 -18.33
C ASN A 433 7.70 -11.80 -18.59
N SER A 434 7.46 -12.97 -17.98
CA SER A 434 6.16 -13.67 -18.02
C SER A 434 5.10 -13.13 -17.04
N GLY A 435 5.44 -12.09 -16.27
CA GLY A 435 4.56 -11.39 -15.34
C GLY A 435 4.44 -12.06 -13.97
N ARG A 436 4.74 -11.31 -12.91
CA ARG A 436 4.57 -11.67 -11.49
C ARG A 436 4.13 -10.44 -10.71
N ALA A 437 3.20 -10.60 -9.76
CA ALA A 437 2.87 -9.52 -8.83
C ALA A 437 3.92 -9.37 -7.72
N TRP A 438 4.54 -10.48 -7.32
CA TRP A 438 5.49 -10.52 -6.21
C TRP A 438 6.78 -11.18 -6.66
N VAL A 439 7.91 -10.51 -6.42
CA VAL A 439 9.25 -11.05 -6.65
C VAL A 439 10.06 -10.89 -5.37
N THR A 440 10.49 -12.01 -4.80
CA THR A 440 11.23 -12.04 -3.54
C THR A 440 12.57 -12.75 -3.73
N TYR A 441 13.64 -12.06 -3.36
CA TYR A 441 15.00 -12.60 -3.34
C TYR A 441 15.52 -12.71 -1.91
N SER A 442 16.19 -13.81 -1.59
CA SER A 442 16.96 -13.96 -0.35
C SER A 442 18.32 -14.61 -0.63
N GLY A 443 19.38 -13.87 -0.34
CA GLY A 443 20.73 -14.26 -0.72
C GLY A 443 21.75 -13.13 -0.58
N HIS A 444 22.81 -13.19 -1.37
CA HIS A 444 23.86 -12.19 -1.40
C HIS A 444 23.52 -11.03 -2.34
N GLY A 445 23.99 -9.82 -2.04
CA GLY A 445 23.72 -8.64 -2.84
C GLY A 445 24.84 -7.62 -2.79
N SER A 446 24.85 -6.75 -3.79
CA SER A 446 25.66 -5.55 -3.86
C SER A 446 24.76 -4.35 -4.15
N GLU A 447 25.34 -3.15 -4.20
CA GLU A 447 24.65 -1.93 -4.59
C GLU A 447 24.03 -2.01 -5.98
N ASN A 448 24.44 -2.93 -6.87
CA ASN A 448 23.98 -3.00 -8.25
C ASN A 448 23.59 -4.42 -8.73
N SER A 449 23.42 -5.38 -7.81
CA SER A 449 23.07 -6.76 -8.18
C SER A 449 22.51 -7.62 -7.05
N TRP A 450 21.79 -8.66 -7.46
CA TRP A 450 21.80 -9.94 -6.76
C TRP A 450 23.03 -10.73 -7.21
N ALA A 451 23.81 -11.26 -6.27
CA ALA A 451 25.11 -11.86 -6.60
C ALA A 451 24.96 -13.30 -7.14
N ASP A 452 24.04 -14.09 -6.59
CA ASP A 452 23.84 -15.48 -6.96
C ASP A 452 22.34 -15.87 -6.81
N PRO A 453 21.56 -15.96 -7.91
CA PRO A 453 22.00 -15.89 -9.30
C PRO A 453 22.44 -14.48 -9.68
N ASN A 454 23.56 -14.37 -10.41
CA ASN A 454 24.07 -13.07 -10.84
C ASN A 454 23.05 -12.36 -11.73
N PHE A 455 22.49 -11.26 -11.21
CA PHE A 455 21.47 -10.46 -11.87
C PHE A 455 21.67 -9.00 -11.49
N THR A 456 22.09 -8.20 -12.47
CA THR A 456 22.64 -6.85 -12.29
C THR A 456 21.67 -5.77 -12.77
N ASN A 457 21.96 -4.49 -12.50
CA ASN A 457 21.23 -3.36 -13.12
C ASN A 457 21.14 -3.53 -14.65
N GLY A 458 22.21 -3.99 -15.31
CA GLY A 458 22.19 -4.24 -16.76
C GLY A 458 21.14 -5.27 -17.19
N ASN A 459 20.88 -6.28 -16.36
CA ASN A 459 19.81 -7.25 -16.62
C ASN A 459 18.43 -6.65 -16.35
N VAL A 460 18.29 -5.83 -15.30
CA VAL A 460 17.04 -5.11 -15.00
C VAL A 460 16.65 -4.23 -16.18
N HIS A 461 17.58 -3.45 -16.73
CA HIS A 461 17.36 -2.56 -17.88
C HIS A 461 16.92 -3.28 -19.16
N GLN A 462 17.21 -4.58 -19.27
CA GLN A 462 16.82 -5.46 -20.38
C GLN A 462 15.48 -6.18 -20.18
N LEU A 463 14.84 -6.08 -19.02
CA LEU A 463 13.52 -6.67 -18.79
C LEU A 463 12.50 -6.17 -19.83
N THR A 464 11.49 -6.97 -20.12
CA THR A 464 10.42 -6.70 -21.08
C THR A 464 9.03 -6.85 -20.48
N ASN A 465 8.92 -6.87 -19.15
CA ASN A 465 7.67 -6.95 -18.39
C ASN A 465 6.86 -5.63 -18.41
N THR A 466 6.70 -5.03 -19.58
CA THR A 466 5.92 -3.80 -19.78
C THR A 466 4.54 -3.96 -19.17
N ASP A 467 4.13 -3.01 -18.32
CA ASP A 467 2.86 -2.97 -17.59
C ASP A 467 2.55 -4.12 -16.60
N MET A 468 3.40 -5.14 -16.52
CA MET A 468 3.36 -6.22 -15.52
C MET A 468 4.41 -5.99 -14.42
N VAL A 469 4.20 -4.94 -13.64
CA VAL A 469 5.22 -4.41 -12.71
C VAL A 469 5.05 -4.98 -11.29
N PRO A 470 5.92 -5.91 -10.85
CA PRO A 470 5.84 -6.49 -9.51
C PRO A 470 6.13 -5.48 -8.40
N PHE A 471 5.69 -5.85 -7.20
CA PHE A 471 6.36 -5.48 -5.97
C PHE A 471 7.58 -6.38 -5.75
N VAL A 472 8.75 -5.77 -5.60
CA VAL A 472 10.02 -6.50 -5.41
C VAL A 472 10.50 -6.35 -3.97
N GLN A 473 10.97 -7.45 -3.38
CA GLN A 473 11.58 -7.49 -2.06
C GLN A 473 12.93 -8.19 -2.15
N THR A 474 13.98 -7.53 -1.65
CA THR A 474 15.33 -8.09 -1.60
C THR A 474 15.80 -8.20 -0.17
N TYR A 475 15.91 -9.43 0.32
CA TYR A 475 16.56 -9.78 1.59
C TYR A 475 18.04 -10.07 1.34
N ALA A 476 18.80 -9.00 1.09
CA ALA A 476 20.23 -9.06 0.79
C ALA A 476 20.93 -7.73 1.10
N CYS A 477 22.24 -7.77 1.20
CA CYS A 477 23.10 -6.61 1.45
C CYS A 477 22.97 -5.55 0.34
N LEU A 478 22.97 -4.27 0.74
CA LEU A 478 23.31 -3.07 -0.07
C LEU A 478 22.47 -2.75 -1.31
N SER A 479 21.63 -3.66 -1.78
CA SER A 479 20.82 -3.48 -2.99
C SER A 479 19.87 -2.28 -2.96
N GLY A 480 19.54 -1.76 -1.77
CA GLY A 480 18.76 -0.55 -1.57
C GLY A 480 19.58 0.68 -1.22
N ASN A 481 20.92 0.68 -1.35
CA ASN A 481 21.78 1.80 -0.94
C ASN A 481 21.69 3.02 -1.88
N PHE A 482 20.53 3.67 -1.90
CA PHE A 482 20.23 4.87 -2.70
C PHE A 482 21.03 6.12 -2.28
N ALA A 483 21.74 6.07 -1.15
CA ALA A 483 22.59 7.16 -0.69
C ALA A 483 24.08 6.95 -1.04
N SER A 484 24.40 5.93 -1.83
CA SER A 484 25.78 5.60 -2.18
C SER A 484 26.41 6.68 -3.06
N SER A 485 27.55 7.22 -2.63
CA SER A 485 28.36 8.12 -3.48
C SER A 485 29.18 7.38 -4.54
N SER A 486 29.33 6.05 -4.40
CA SER A 486 30.13 5.21 -5.31
C SER A 486 29.29 4.58 -6.43
N TYR A 487 27.97 4.51 -6.25
CA TYR A 487 27.04 3.94 -7.21
C TYR A 487 25.93 4.94 -7.51
N PRO A 488 25.93 5.60 -8.68
CA PRO A 488 24.95 6.64 -9.02
C PRO A 488 23.53 6.11 -9.26
N GLU A 489 23.38 4.79 -9.43
CA GLU A 489 22.11 4.08 -9.47
C GLU A 489 22.29 2.78 -8.70
N CYS A 490 21.62 2.65 -7.56
CA CYS A 490 21.57 1.39 -6.83
C CYS A 490 20.57 0.41 -7.48
N PHE A 491 20.61 -0.85 -7.06
CA PHE A 491 19.82 -1.91 -7.66
C PHE A 491 18.32 -1.65 -7.53
N SER A 492 17.84 -1.17 -6.38
CA SER A 492 16.45 -0.74 -6.20
C SER A 492 16.02 0.38 -7.14
N GLU A 493 16.91 1.32 -7.43
CA GLU A 493 16.63 2.42 -8.36
C GLU A 493 16.50 1.93 -9.79
N ALA A 494 17.39 1.02 -10.23
CA ALA A 494 17.30 0.42 -11.55
C ALA A 494 15.93 -0.23 -11.81
N TRP A 495 15.35 -0.89 -10.80
CA TRP A 495 14.02 -1.51 -10.91
C TRP A 495 12.90 -0.50 -11.12
N ILE A 496 12.92 0.64 -10.44
CA ILE A 496 11.85 1.63 -10.55
C ILE A 496 12.04 2.59 -11.74
N ARG A 497 13.29 2.87 -12.13
CA ARG A 497 13.68 3.80 -13.21
C ARG A 497 13.52 3.22 -14.62
N ASN A 498 13.23 1.92 -14.76
CA ASN A 498 13.16 1.22 -16.04
C ASN A 498 11.84 1.44 -16.83
N GLY A 499 11.47 2.70 -17.11
CA GLY A 499 10.31 3.03 -17.94
C GLY A 499 9.00 2.41 -17.42
N LEU A 500 8.19 1.88 -18.34
CA LEU A 500 6.96 1.12 -18.03
C LEU A 500 7.20 -0.34 -17.58
N ARG A 501 8.45 -0.71 -17.33
CA ARG A 501 8.92 -2.06 -16.98
C ARG A 501 9.48 -2.07 -15.56
N GLY A 502 10.15 -3.15 -15.16
CA GLY A 502 10.76 -3.24 -13.84
C GLY A 502 9.69 -3.37 -12.74
N ALA A 503 9.78 -2.60 -11.67
CA ALA A 503 8.95 -2.74 -10.46
C ALA A 503 8.12 -1.49 -10.15
N ILE A 504 6.99 -1.66 -9.45
CA ILE A 504 6.19 -0.54 -8.92
C ILE A 504 6.81 0.06 -7.66
N CYS A 505 7.36 -0.82 -6.82
CA CYS A 505 8.11 -0.50 -5.62
C CYS A 505 9.12 -1.63 -5.36
N HIS A 506 10.25 -1.27 -4.76
CA HIS A 506 11.27 -2.19 -4.32
C HIS A 506 11.67 -1.87 -2.88
N VAL A 507 11.54 -2.87 -1.99
CA VAL A 507 12.06 -2.80 -0.62
C VAL A 507 13.35 -3.60 -0.52
N ALA A 508 14.42 -2.94 -0.09
CA ALA A 508 15.76 -3.51 0.01
C ALA A 508 16.59 -2.82 1.10
N SER A 509 17.65 -3.48 1.54
CA SER A 509 18.56 -2.97 2.58
C SER A 509 19.57 -1.97 2.04
N THR A 510 19.76 -0.84 2.74
CA THR A 510 20.81 0.16 2.44
C THR A 510 22.20 -0.23 2.94
N VAL A 511 22.29 -1.25 3.81
CA VAL A 511 23.54 -1.76 4.40
C VAL A 511 23.60 -3.30 4.28
N THR A 512 24.63 -3.93 4.85
CA THR A 512 24.65 -5.39 4.97
C THR A 512 23.43 -5.91 5.77
N SER A 513 22.91 -7.08 5.43
CA SER A 513 21.83 -7.73 6.17
C SER A 513 22.29 -9.07 6.75
N TYR A 514 21.47 -9.67 7.61
CA TYR A 514 21.80 -10.88 8.36
C TYR A 514 20.81 -12.02 8.06
N TRP A 515 21.28 -13.26 8.12
CA TRP A 515 20.49 -14.45 7.73
C TRP A 515 19.24 -14.67 8.61
N THR A 516 19.40 -14.69 9.93
CA THR A 516 18.30 -14.97 10.88
C THR A 516 17.30 -13.84 10.94
N GLU A 517 17.79 -12.61 10.93
CA GLU A 517 16.99 -11.40 11.01
C GLU A 517 16.15 -11.21 9.74
N ASP A 518 16.73 -11.46 8.55
CA ASP A 518 15.99 -11.45 7.29
C ASP A 518 14.96 -12.57 7.21
N ASP A 519 15.28 -13.81 7.62
CA ASP A 519 14.31 -14.91 7.70
C ASP A 519 13.11 -14.51 8.58
N THR A 520 13.40 -13.96 9.75
CA THR A 520 12.38 -13.53 10.70
C THR A 520 11.49 -12.47 10.08
N LEU A 521 12.07 -11.38 9.55
CA LEU A 521 11.30 -10.28 8.96
C LEU A 521 10.49 -10.74 7.75
N GLN A 522 11.09 -11.52 6.84
CA GLN A 522 10.43 -12.03 5.65
C GLN A 522 9.19 -12.85 6.00
N ARG A 523 9.28 -13.79 6.94
CA ARG A 523 8.11 -14.55 7.39
C ARG A 523 6.99 -13.65 7.87
N ARG A 524 7.30 -12.59 8.66
CA ARG A 524 6.29 -11.66 9.19
C ARG A 524 5.65 -10.79 8.12
N VAL A 525 6.39 -10.42 7.09
CA VAL A 525 5.82 -9.69 5.93
C VAL A 525 4.72 -10.52 5.30
N PHE A 526 4.99 -11.80 5.03
CA PHE A 526 4.02 -12.70 4.41
C PHE A 526 2.88 -13.10 5.35
N ASP A 527 3.15 -13.33 6.64
CA ASP A 527 2.12 -13.56 7.65
C ASP A 527 1.08 -12.44 7.62
N TYR A 528 1.52 -11.19 7.73
CA TYR A 528 0.56 -10.10 7.88
C TYR A 528 -0.05 -9.62 6.58
N MET A 529 0.69 -9.57 5.47
CA MET A 529 0.08 -9.15 4.22
C MET A 529 -0.98 -10.16 3.77
N PHE A 530 -0.71 -11.46 3.86
CA PHE A 530 -1.63 -12.51 3.37
C PHE A 530 -2.62 -13.05 4.41
N ASP A 531 -2.35 -13.00 5.73
CA ASP A 531 -3.34 -13.42 6.75
C ASP A 531 -4.22 -12.26 7.24
N SER A 532 -3.79 -10.99 7.13
CA SER A 532 -4.55 -9.83 7.64
C SER A 532 -5.18 -8.95 6.55
N THR A 533 -5.03 -9.33 5.27
CA THR A 533 -5.53 -8.61 4.09
C THR A 533 -5.07 -7.15 3.98
N TYR A 534 -3.93 -6.83 4.58
CA TYR A 534 -3.39 -5.47 4.65
C TYR A 534 -2.20 -5.33 3.70
N PHE A 535 -2.50 -4.87 2.48
CA PHE A 535 -1.58 -4.92 1.33
C PHE A 535 -1.03 -3.56 0.90
N TRP A 536 -1.20 -2.50 1.69
CA TRP A 536 -0.39 -1.29 1.51
C TRP A 536 1.09 -1.64 1.69
N VAL A 537 1.95 -1.30 0.73
CA VAL A 537 3.36 -1.75 0.73
C VAL A 537 4.10 -1.29 1.99
N ALA A 538 4.15 0.03 2.24
CA ALA A 538 4.83 0.56 3.42
C ALA A 538 4.14 0.13 4.71
N GLY A 539 2.81 0.12 4.71
CA GLY A 539 2.01 -0.27 5.85
C GLY A 539 2.25 -1.72 6.27
N GLY A 540 2.10 -2.67 5.35
CA GLY A 540 2.25 -4.11 5.61
C GLY A 540 3.64 -4.48 6.09
N PHE A 541 4.67 -3.85 5.51
CA PHE A 541 6.04 -4.06 5.93
C PHE A 541 6.34 -3.43 7.31
N ASN A 542 5.84 -2.21 7.58
CA ASN A 542 5.94 -1.59 8.91
C ASN A 542 5.17 -2.37 9.97
N ARG A 543 4.02 -2.94 9.62
CA ARG A 543 3.27 -3.88 10.46
C ARG A 543 4.11 -5.12 10.80
N ALA A 544 4.75 -5.73 9.79
CA ALA A 544 5.66 -6.86 10.02
C ALA A 544 6.86 -6.51 10.91
N LYS A 545 7.42 -5.31 10.75
CA LYS A 545 8.50 -4.77 11.59
C LYS A 545 8.10 -4.69 13.08
N LEU A 546 6.82 -4.45 13.42
CA LEU A 546 6.36 -4.48 14.83
C LEU A 546 6.39 -5.89 15.44
N LYS A 547 6.04 -6.93 14.66
CA LYS A 547 6.16 -8.31 15.14
C LYS A 547 7.61 -8.77 15.20
N TYR A 548 8.41 -8.36 14.21
CA TYR A 548 9.86 -8.54 14.27
C TYR A 548 10.44 -7.90 15.54
N TYR A 549 9.99 -6.70 15.91
CA TYR A 549 10.37 -6.03 17.15
C TYR A 549 9.95 -6.82 18.41
N GLN A 550 8.76 -7.43 18.44
CA GLN A 550 8.38 -8.36 19.53
C GLN A 550 9.29 -9.60 19.59
N GLN A 551 9.74 -10.13 18.46
CA GLN A 551 10.60 -11.32 18.43
C GLN A 551 12.05 -11.00 18.82
N MET A 552 12.61 -9.93 18.24
CA MET A 552 14.02 -9.55 18.43
C MET A 552 14.27 -8.68 19.67
N GLY A 553 13.22 -8.04 20.19
CA GLY A 553 13.31 -7.08 21.29
C GLY A 553 13.96 -5.75 20.88
N SER A 554 13.95 -4.78 21.80
CA SER A 554 14.59 -3.48 21.54
C SER A 554 16.11 -3.56 21.71
N ASN A 555 16.83 -3.38 20.61
CA ASN A 555 18.28 -3.34 20.58
C ASN A 555 18.78 -2.62 19.29
N PRO A 556 20.07 -2.26 19.20
CA PRO A 556 20.62 -1.55 18.04
C PRO A 556 20.44 -2.28 16.69
N THR A 557 20.48 -3.61 16.67
CA THR A 557 20.27 -4.43 15.46
C THR A 557 18.79 -4.42 15.03
N THR A 558 17.86 -4.47 15.99
CA THR A 558 16.42 -4.31 15.69
C THR A 558 16.13 -2.94 15.09
N ARG A 559 16.70 -1.87 15.67
CA ARG A 559 16.60 -0.52 15.13
C ARG A 559 17.18 -0.42 13.72
N ARG A 560 18.35 -1.04 13.48
CA ARG A 560 18.97 -1.12 12.14
C ARG A 560 17.99 -1.65 11.10
N TYR A 561 17.22 -2.70 11.42
CA TYR A 561 16.24 -3.30 10.50
C TYR A 561 15.05 -2.39 10.16
N PHE A 562 14.67 -1.49 11.08
CA PHE A 562 13.68 -0.47 10.79
C PHE A 562 14.22 0.57 9.82
N GLU A 563 15.47 1.00 10.01
CA GLU A 563 16.11 2.07 9.24
C GLU A 563 16.64 1.62 7.86
N MET A 564 17.15 0.38 7.73
CA MET A 564 17.84 -0.06 6.52
C MET A 564 16.90 -0.46 5.38
N TYR A 565 15.71 -0.98 5.68
CA TYR A 565 14.71 -1.35 4.68
C TYR A 565 13.81 -0.16 4.34
N ASN A 566 14.09 0.47 3.20
CA ASN A 566 13.40 1.66 2.68
C ASN A 566 12.50 1.30 1.48
N TYR A 567 11.52 2.15 1.19
CA TYR A 567 10.51 1.94 0.15
C TYR A 567 10.83 2.79 -1.09
N ILE A 568 11.53 2.21 -2.07
CA ILE A 568 11.92 2.90 -3.31
C ILE A 568 10.84 2.66 -4.38
N GLY A 569 10.29 3.71 -4.98
CA GLY A 569 9.10 3.68 -5.84
C GLY A 569 7.86 4.24 -5.12
N ASP A 570 6.69 3.66 -5.38
CA ASP A 570 5.45 4.03 -4.67
C ASP A 570 5.17 3.06 -3.51
N GLY A 571 5.53 3.45 -2.29
CA GLY A 571 5.22 2.66 -1.08
C GLY A 571 3.82 2.91 -0.51
N SER A 572 3.08 3.90 -1.04
CA SER A 572 1.73 4.25 -0.62
C SER A 572 0.64 3.40 -1.29
N ILE A 573 1.04 2.57 -2.24
CA ILE A 573 0.16 1.73 -3.04
C ILE A 573 -0.39 0.54 -2.25
N ASP A 574 -1.67 0.26 -2.42
CA ASP A 574 -2.31 -1.00 -2.06
C ASP A 574 -2.13 -1.95 -3.24
N ILE A 575 -1.25 -2.95 -3.09
CA ILE A 575 -0.95 -3.87 -4.19
C ILE A 575 -2.02 -4.95 -4.31
N TYR A 576 -2.27 -5.36 -5.54
CA TYR A 576 -3.10 -6.50 -5.83
C TYR A 576 -2.46 -7.78 -5.30
N SER A 577 -3.26 -8.56 -4.57
CA SER A 577 -2.89 -9.91 -4.13
C SER A 577 -3.55 -10.99 -5.00
N GLN A 578 -4.56 -10.61 -5.79
CA GLN A 578 -5.26 -11.44 -6.76
C GLN A 578 -5.71 -10.62 -7.96
N GLU A 579 -6.30 -11.28 -8.96
CA GLU A 579 -6.95 -10.58 -10.07
C GLU A 579 -8.10 -9.68 -9.60
N PRO A 580 -8.21 -8.43 -10.11
CA PRO A 580 -9.20 -7.49 -9.63
C PRO A 580 -10.63 -7.89 -10.02
N ALA A 581 -11.52 -7.94 -9.04
CA ALA A 581 -12.93 -8.27 -9.22
C ALA A 581 -13.70 -7.09 -9.83
N ALA A 582 -14.46 -7.34 -10.90
CA ALA A 582 -15.33 -6.34 -11.51
C ALA A 582 -16.56 -6.05 -10.64
N ILE A 583 -16.72 -4.80 -10.22
CA ILE A 583 -17.83 -4.35 -9.36
C ILE A 583 -18.95 -3.67 -10.15
N SER A 584 -20.16 -3.70 -9.59
CA SER A 584 -21.32 -2.93 -10.05
C SER A 584 -21.60 -1.80 -9.06
N VAL A 585 -21.68 -0.57 -9.57
CA VAL A 585 -21.91 0.63 -8.76
C VAL A 585 -23.18 1.32 -9.22
N VAL A 586 -24.06 1.63 -8.27
CA VAL A 586 -25.32 2.35 -8.52
C VAL A 586 -25.28 3.68 -7.76
N HIS A 587 -25.55 4.76 -8.49
CA HIS A 587 -25.70 6.10 -7.94
C HIS A 587 -26.65 6.93 -8.84
N PRO A 588 -27.24 8.03 -8.35
CA PRO A 588 -28.04 8.92 -9.18
C PRO A 588 -27.25 9.47 -10.37
N PRO A 589 -27.80 9.49 -11.60
CA PRO A 589 -27.13 10.08 -12.75
C PRO A 589 -27.18 11.62 -12.77
N VAL A 590 -28.13 12.20 -12.04
CA VAL A 590 -28.34 13.65 -11.90
C VAL A 590 -28.62 13.96 -10.43
N ILE A 591 -28.04 15.05 -9.93
CA ILE A 591 -28.28 15.60 -8.60
C ILE A 591 -28.65 17.09 -8.70
N PRO A 592 -29.46 17.64 -7.79
CA PRO A 592 -29.76 19.07 -7.77
C PRO A 592 -28.55 19.91 -7.32
N LEU A 593 -28.51 21.19 -7.73
CA LEU A 593 -27.63 22.19 -7.14
C LEU A 593 -27.94 22.40 -5.66
N GLY A 594 -26.91 22.77 -4.89
CA GLY A 594 -26.95 22.89 -3.44
C GLY A 594 -26.48 21.63 -2.72
N THR A 595 -26.84 21.51 -1.45
CA THR A 595 -26.45 20.38 -0.59
C THR A 595 -27.27 19.14 -0.94
N TYR A 596 -26.61 18.03 -1.27
CA TYR A 596 -27.24 16.78 -1.64
C TYR A 596 -26.55 15.57 -0.96
N PRO A 597 -27.29 14.72 -0.21
CA PRO A 597 -26.79 13.48 0.36
C PRO A 597 -26.83 12.36 -0.70
N MET A 598 -25.75 12.21 -1.47
CA MET A 598 -25.67 11.23 -2.55
C MET A 598 -25.41 9.82 -2.00
N GLN A 599 -26.35 8.91 -2.22
CA GLN A 599 -26.17 7.49 -1.91
C GLN A 599 -25.46 6.77 -3.06
N VAL A 600 -24.46 5.95 -2.72
CA VAL A 600 -23.74 5.08 -3.65
C VAL A 600 -23.79 3.65 -3.10
N VAL A 601 -24.21 2.71 -3.95
CA VAL A 601 -24.30 1.28 -3.63
C VAL A 601 -23.31 0.50 -4.47
N VAL A 602 -22.52 -0.37 -3.84
CA VAL A 602 -21.46 -1.16 -4.47
C VAL A 602 -21.73 -2.64 -4.25
N THR A 603 -21.75 -3.39 -5.35
CA THR A 603 -21.99 -4.84 -5.33
C THR A 603 -21.00 -5.61 -6.20
N PHE A 604 -20.78 -6.87 -5.87
CA PHE A 604 -20.01 -7.85 -6.66
C PHE A 604 -20.84 -9.13 -6.78
N GLY A 605 -21.15 -9.56 -8.01
CA GLY A 605 -22.04 -10.71 -8.24
C GLY A 605 -23.42 -10.56 -7.59
N GLY A 606 -23.91 -9.32 -7.41
CA GLY A 606 -25.16 -9.00 -6.71
C GLY A 606 -25.08 -8.97 -5.18
N LEU A 607 -23.93 -9.30 -4.57
CA LEU A 607 -23.70 -9.22 -3.12
C LEU A 607 -23.11 -7.86 -2.72
N PRO A 608 -23.45 -7.32 -1.54
CA PRO A 608 -22.90 -6.05 -1.06
C PRO A 608 -21.40 -6.13 -0.81
N VAL A 609 -20.67 -5.10 -1.24
CA VAL A 609 -19.22 -4.96 -0.99
C VAL A 609 -19.00 -3.99 0.15
N ARG A 610 -18.58 -4.49 1.30
CA ARG A 610 -18.19 -3.67 2.46
C ARG A 610 -16.79 -3.10 2.29
N ASN A 611 -16.53 -1.92 2.87
CA ASN A 611 -15.23 -1.24 2.88
C ASN A 611 -14.67 -0.86 1.50
N ALA A 612 -15.52 -0.71 0.47
CA ALA A 612 -15.12 -0.04 -0.75
C ALA A 612 -15.05 1.47 -0.50
N LEU A 613 -13.93 2.11 -0.85
CA LEU A 613 -13.77 3.56 -0.77
C LEU A 613 -14.46 4.22 -1.95
N VAL A 614 -15.45 5.06 -1.64
CA VAL A 614 -16.16 5.90 -2.60
C VAL A 614 -15.68 7.33 -2.46
N ALA A 615 -15.41 7.99 -3.57
CA ALA A 615 -15.08 9.40 -3.63
C ALA A 615 -15.97 10.14 -4.64
N LEU A 616 -16.48 11.29 -4.21
CA LEU A 616 -17.19 12.26 -5.03
C LEU A 616 -16.31 13.48 -5.19
N SER A 617 -16.04 13.90 -6.44
CA SER A 617 -15.23 15.09 -6.71
C SER A 617 -15.79 15.89 -7.88
N GLY A 618 -15.90 17.21 -7.74
CA GLY A 618 -16.24 18.10 -8.86
C GLY A 618 -15.17 18.06 -9.95
N LYS A 619 -15.60 18.07 -11.21
CA LYS A 619 -14.70 18.13 -12.37
C LYS A 619 -14.10 19.51 -12.54
N THR A 620 -14.90 20.55 -12.30
CA THR A 620 -14.51 21.95 -12.46
C THR A 620 -14.32 22.60 -11.11
N ASP A 621 -15.27 22.42 -10.19
CA ASP A 621 -15.14 22.91 -8.82
C ASP A 621 -14.45 21.87 -7.94
N THR A 622 -13.12 21.95 -7.87
CA THR A 622 -12.29 21.04 -7.07
C THR A 622 -12.52 21.16 -5.55
N SER A 623 -13.28 22.17 -5.08
CA SER A 623 -13.67 22.25 -3.66
C SER A 623 -14.80 21.29 -3.30
N VAL A 624 -15.56 20.82 -4.30
CA VAL A 624 -16.57 19.77 -4.13
C VAL A 624 -15.84 18.45 -3.98
N PHE A 625 -15.73 17.96 -2.74
CA PHE A 625 -15.05 16.72 -2.43
C PHE A 625 -15.64 16.03 -1.20
N ALA A 626 -15.95 14.74 -1.32
CA ALA A 626 -16.34 13.89 -0.20
C ALA A 626 -15.84 12.46 -0.43
N SER A 627 -15.51 11.74 0.64
CA SER A 627 -15.16 10.32 0.54
C SER A 627 -15.67 9.53 1.74
N GLY A 628 -15.92 8.24 1.55
CA GLY A 628 -16.43 7.34 2.59
C GLY A 628 -16.34 5.88 2.18
N TYR A 629 -16.28 5.01 3.18
CA TYR A 629 -16.32 3.56 2.97
C TYR A 629 -17.76 3.05 2.97
N THR A 630 -18.05 2.08 2.12
CA THR A 630 -19.31 1.35 2.17
C THR A 630 -19.45 0.53 3.46
N ASP A 631 -20.66 0.51 4.02
CA ASP A 631 -21.00 -0.28 5.19
C ASP A 631 -21.23 -1.76 4.86
N ALA A 632 -21.74 -2.55 5.82
CA ALA A 632 -22.04 -3.97 5.63
C ALA A 632 -23.14 -4.25 4.58
N SER A 633 -23.96 -3.24 4.23
CA SER A 633 -24.96 -3.31 3.16
C SER A 633 -24.40 -2.91 1.79
N GLY A 634 -23.09 -2.59 1.71
CA GLY A 634 -22.46 -2.13 0.47
C GLY A 634 -22.82 -0.69 0.12
N THR A 635 -23.31 0.10 1.09
CA THR A 635 -23.82 1.44 0.84
C THR A 635 -22.99 2.49 1.56
N VAL A 636 -22.85 3.66 0.95
CA VAL A 636 -22.35 4.88 1.60
C VAL A 636 -23.17 6.08 1.14
N THR A 637 -23.42 7.02 2.05
CA THR A 637 -24.07 8.30 1.73
C THR A 637 -23.08 9.42 1.97
N LEU A 638 -22.77 10.18 0.91
CA LEU A 638 -21.81 11.28 0.92
C LEU A 638 -22.53 12.59 0.62
N THR A 639 -22.44 13.54 1.53
CA THR A 639 -23.05 14.86 1.35
C THR A 639 -22.07 15.78 0.64
N ILE A 640 -22.48 16.30 -0.52
CA ILE A 640 -21.74 17.30 -1.30
C ILE A 640 -22.60 18.54 -1.50
N ALA A 641 -21.97 19.70 -1.70
CA ALA A 641 -22.65 20.94 -2.02
C ALA A 641 -22.12 21.48 -3.34
N THR A 642 -23.00 21.78 -4.30
CA THR A 642 -22.61 22.30 -5.61
C THR A 642 -23.21 23.68 -5.84
N GLY A 643 -22.38 24.66 -6.22
CA GLY A 643 -22.82 26.05 -6.43
C GLY A 643 -23.20 26.38 -7.88
N ALA A 644 -22.72 25.57 -8.82
CA ALA A 644 -22.96 25.75 -10.25
C ALA A 644 -23.01 24.39 -10.95
N PRO A 645 -23.55 24.32 -12.18
CA PRO A 645 -23.58 23.07 -12.92
C PRO A 645 -22.18 22.51 -13.15
N ASP A 646 -21.99 21.23 -12.80
CA ASP A 646 -20.71 20.53 -12.96
C ASP A 646 -20.94 19.02 -13.13
N SER A 647 -19.91 18.32 -13.61
CA SER A 647 -19.83 16.86 -13.51
C SER A 647 -19.21 16.48 -12.17
N ILE A 648 -19.91 15.69 -11.38
CA ILE A 648 -19.39 15.11 -10.14
C ILE A 648 -18.89 13.71 -10.47
N PHE A 649 -17.57 13.52 -10.47
CA PHE A 649 -16.99 12.19 -10.64
C PHE A 649 -17.35 11.31 -9.46
N VAL A 650 -17.73 10.07 -9.74
CA VAL A 650 -17.94 9.01 -8.76
C VAL A 650 -16.86 7.97 -8.98
N THR A 651 -15.98 7.79 -8.00
CA THR A 651 -14.88 6.82 -8.09
C THR A 651 -15.00 5.83 -6.96
N VAL A 652 -14.96 4.53 -7.28
CA VAL A 652 -14.97 3.47 -6.26
C VAL A 652 -13.74 2.61 -6.40
N THR A 653 -13.02 2.42 -5.29
CA THR A 653 -11.82 1.58 -5.21
C THR A 653 -11.83 0.73 -3.95
N GLY A 654 -11.07 -0.37 -3.97
CA GLY A 654 -10.86 -1.21 -2.81
C GLY A 654 -9.85 -2.31 -3.13
N HIS A 655 -9.35 -2.97 -2.10
CA HIS A 655 -8.37 -4.05 -2.27
C HIS A 655 -8.92 -5.15 -3.20
N ASN A 656 -8.16 -5.52 -4.22
CA ASN A 656 -8.56 -6.47 -5.29
C ASN A 656 -9.88 -6.13 -6.00
N LEU A 657 -10.33 -4.88 -6.02
CA LEU A 657 -11.46 -4.46 -6.85
C LEU A 657 -10.96 -3.76 -8.11
N ALA A 658 -11.62 -4.03 -9.23
CA ALA A 658 -11.46 -3.17 -10.39
C ALA A 658 -12.06 -1.78 -10.09
N PRO A 659 -11.31 -0.69 -10.33
CA PRO A 659 -11.80 0.64 -10.01
C PRO A 659 -12.99 1.00 -10.90
N TYR A 660 -14.05 1.50 -10.29
CA TYR A 660 -15.18 2.07 -11.02
C TYR A 660 -14.98 3.57 -11.22
N LEU A 661 -15.21 4.05 -12.45
CA LEU A 661 -15.08 5.45 -12.84
C LEU A 661 -16.40 5.92 -13.49
N GLY A 662 -17.28 6.53 -12.69
CA GLY A 662 -18.57 7.08 -13.12
C GLY A 662 -18.65 8.59 -12.92
N ALA A 663 -19.83 9.15 -13.17
CA ALA A 663 -20.14 10.55 -12.91
C ALA A 663 -21.65 10.79 -12.77
N ALA A 664 -22.01 11.78 -11.97
CA ALA A 664 -23.35 12.39 -11.91
C ALA A 664 -23.28 13.85 -12.41
N LEU A 665 -24.38 14.37 -12.94
CA LEU A 665 -24.49 15.79 -13.32
C LEU A 665 -25.17 16.58 -12.20
N ALA A 666 -24.53 17.63 -11.71
CA ALA A 666 -25.13 18.59 -10.79
C ALA A 666 -25.85 19.68 -11.58
N LEU A 667 -27.17 19.79 -11.43
CA LEU A 667 -28.02 20.64 -12.28
C LEU A 667 -29.08 21.41 -11.47
N PRO A 668 -29.62 22.53 -11.97
CA PRO A 668 -30.72 23.23 -11.30
C PRO A 668 -31.91 22.31 -11.04
N SER A 669 -32.53 22.45 -9.87
CA SER A 669 -33.63 21.59 -9.41
C SER A 669 -34.98 21.87 -10.07
N SER A 670 -35.08 22.92 -10.88
CA SER A 670 -36.29 23.30 -11.60
C SER A 670 -35.98 23.91 -12.97
N GLY A 671 -36.94 23.79 -13.88
CA GLY A 671 -36.86 24.34 -15.23
C GLY A 671 -36.12 23.43 -16.23
N PRO A 672 -36.12 23.82 -17.52
CA PRO A 672 -35.30 23.16 -18.52
C PRO A 672 -33.80 23.40 -18.27
N TYR A 673 -32.96 22.46 -18.71
CA TYR A 673 -31.51 22.62 -18.68
C TYR A 673 -30.88 21.92 -19.88
N VAL A 674 -30.60 22.69 -20.93
CA VAL A 674 -30.19 22.16 -22.22
C VAL A 674 -28.68 22.28 -22.40
N MET A 675 -27.99 21.16 -22.61
CA MET A 675 -26.55 21.15 -22.89
C MET A 675 -26.21 20.36 -24.16
N LEU A 676 -25.03 20.65 -24.71
CA LEU A 676 -24.43 19.83 -25.77
C LEU A 676 -24.30 18.38 -25.31
N LEU A 677 -24.91 17.46 -26.06
CA LEU A 677 -24.84 16.02 -25.84
C LEU A 677 -23.67 15.39 -26.61
N ARG A 678 -23.60 15.68 -27.92
CA ARG A 678 -22.56 15.18 -28.82
C ARG A 678 -22.51 16.03 -30.09
N HIS A 679 -21.44 15.87 -30.86
CA HIS A 679 -21.27 16.49 -32.17
C HIS A 679 -20.71 15.48 -33.17
N LEU A 680 -20.78 15.82 -34.44
CA LEU A 680 -20.02 15.21 -35.53
C LEU A 680 -19.15 16.29 -36.19
N VAL A 681 -18.07 15.86 -36.83
CA VAL A 681 -17.26 16.68 -37.72
C VAL A 681 -17.56 16.18 -39.13
N ASP A 682 -18.11 17.05 -39.98
CA ASP A 682 -18.35 16.78 -41.38
C ASP A 682 -17.52 17.78 -42.20
N ASP A 683 -16.46 17.30 -42.83
CA ASP A 683 -15.57 18.05 -43.70
C ASP A 683 -15.81 17.71 -45.18
N SER A 684 -16.92 17.05 -45.51
CA SER A 684 -17.25 16.67 -46.90
C SER A 684 -17.45 17.88 -47.82
N VAL A 685 -17.81 19.04 -47.25
CA VAL A 685 -18.03 20.30 -47.97
C VAL A 685 -16.95 21.32 -47.56
N GLY A 686 -15.79 21.23 -48.21
CA GLY A 686 -14.68 22.17 -48.00
C GLY A 686 -13.49 21.60 -47.22
N GLY A 687 -13.44 20.28 -47.05
CA GLY A 687 -12.28 19.50 -46.59
C GLY A 687 -12.03 18.28 -47.48
N ASN A 688 -11.51 17.21 -46.89
CA ASN A 688 -11.05 16.01 -47.59
C ASN A 688 -11.93 14.76 -47.35
N ASN A 689 -12.99 14.90 -46.53
CA ASN A 689 -13.95 13.89 -46.13
C ASN A 689 -13.33 12.72 -45.32
N ASP A 690 -12.33 12.99 -44.48
CA ASP A 690 -11.73 12.01 -43.58
C ASP A 690 -12.22 12.14 -42.12
N GLY A 691 -13.05 13.15 -41.82
CA GLY A 691 -13.59 13.40 -40.48
C GLY A 691 -12.57 13.99 -39.50
N ILE A 692 -11.41 14.44 -39.99
CA ILE A 692 -10.35 15.09 -39.22
C ILE A 692 -10.29 16.56 -39.63
N ILE A 693 -10.37 17.46 -38.65
CA ILE A 693 -10.28 18.90 -38.93
C ILE A 693 -8.85 19.25 -39.33
N ASN A 694 -8.61 19.66 -40.59
CA ASN A 694 -7.30 20.12 -41.05
C ASN A 694 -7.21 21.66 -41.18
N PRO A 695 -5.99 22.23 -41.17
CA PRO A 695 -5.79 23.64 -41.48
C PRO A 695 -6.30 23.99 -42.89
N GLY A 696 -7.10 25.05 -43.00
CA GLY A 696 -7.64 25.53 -44.28
C GLY A 696 -9.03 24.99 -44.63
N GLU A 697 -9.55 24.02 -43.89
CA GLU A 697 -10.83 23.39 -44.20
C GLU A 697 -12.04 24.17 -43.68
N THR A 698 -13.19 23.90 -44.31
CA THR A 698 -14.51 24.31 -43.82
C THR A 698 -15.23 23.09 -43.26
N ILE A 699 -15.76 23.22 -42.05
CA ILE A 699 -16.37 22.15 -41.29
C ILE A 699 -17.85 22.47 -41.06
N ASP A 700 -18.70 21.50 -41.44
CA ASP A 700 -20.05 21.36 -40.94
C ASP A 700 -20.03 20.59 -39.61
N LEU A 701 -20.69 21.14 -38.59
CA LEU A 701 -20.65 20.66 -37.21
C LEU A 701 -22.06 20.31 -36.74
N PRO A 702 -22.63 19.16 -37.14
CA PRO A 702 -23.89 18.67 -36.61
C PRO A 702 -23.79 18.45 -35.11
N VAL A 703 -24.77 18.94 -34.33
CA VAL A 703 -24.80 18.73 -32.88
C VAL A 703 -26.15 18.27 -32.37
N TRP A 704 -26.10 17.54 -31.27
CA TRP A 704 -27.26 17.20 -30.46
C TRP A 704 -27.21 17.99 -29.16
N LEU A 705 -28.33 18.60 -28.80
CA LEU A 705 -28.57 19.17 -27.49
C LEU A 705 -29.48 18.23 -26.70
N LYS A 706 -29.24 18.04 -25.40
CA LYS A 706 -30.11 17.26 -24.51
C LYS A 706 -30.64 18.12 -23.39
N ASN A 707 -31.94 18.00 -23.11
CA ASN A 707 -32.56 18.63 -21.96
C ASN A 707 -32.44 17.71 -20.74
N TRP A 708 -31.55 18.07 -19.83
CA TRP A 708 -31.33 17.39 -18.56
C TRP A 708 -32.14 17.99 -17.40
N GLY A 709 -32.92 19.04 -17.67
CA GLY A 709 -33.74 19.72 -16.67
C GLY A 709 -35.00 18.93 -16.31
N SER A 710 -35.82 19.53 -15.44
CA SER A 710 -37.07 18.91 -14.95
C SER A 710 -38.32 19.41 -15.66
N ALA A 711 -38.18 20.31 -16.65
CA ALA A 711 -39.26 20.84 -17.47
C ALA A 711 -38.88 20.90 -18.96
N ASN A 712 -39.88 20.96 -19.84
CA ASN A 712 -39.67 21.06 -21.28
C ASN A 712 -38.93 22.37 -21.62
N ALA A 713 -37.99 22.29 -22.57
CA ALA A 713 -37.33 23.48 -23.12
C ALA A 713 -38.04 23.86 -24.42
N GLU A 714 -38.79 24.96 -24.42
CA GLU A 714 -39.55 25.40 -25.60
C GLU A 714 -38.78 26.42 -26.43
N GLY A 715 -38.86 26.35 -27.76
CA GLY A 715 -38.24 27.34 -28.65
C GLY A 715 -36.72 27.43 -28.51
N VAL A 716 -36.05 26.29 -28.32
CA VAL A 716 -34.61 26.20 -28.08
C VAL A 716 -33.82 26.65 -29.32
N ARG A 717 -32.89 27.58 -29.12
CA ARG A 717 -31.95 28.06 -30.15
C ARG A 717 -30.53 28.03 -29.63
N GLY A 718 -29.58 27.65 -30.49
CA GLY A 718 -28.16 27.58 -30.18
C GLY A 718 -27.34 28.54 -31.02
N TRP A 719 -26.32 29.14 -30.40
CA TRP A 719 -25.36 30.05 -31.02
C TRP A 719 -23.92 29.58 -30.81
N LEU A 720 -23.23 29.18 -31.87
CA LEU A 720 -21.81 28.86 -31.80
C LEU A 720 -20.99 30.17 -31.73
N ARG A 721 -20.08 30.26 -30.77
CA ARG A 721 -19.21 31.41 -30.53
C ARG A 721 -17.77 30.96 -30.36
N SER A 722 -16.84 31.79 -30.77
CA SER A 722 -15.42 31.63 -30.47
C SER A 722 -14.74 33.01 -30.47
N SER A 723 -13.68 33.13 -29.69
CA SER A 723 -12.76 34.28 -29.71
C SER A 723 -11.40 33.90 -30.30
N ASP A 724 -11.23 32.68 -30.83
CA ASP A 724 -9.99 32.23 -31.44
C ASP A 724 -9.85 32.84 -32.85
N SER A 725 -8.77 33.58 -33.09
CA SER A 725 -8.52 34.21 -34.39
C SER A 725 -8.22 33.21 -35.51
N ARG A 726 -8.00 31.93 -35.18
CA ARG A 726 -7.81 30.84 -36.15
C ARG A 726 -9.12 30.23 -36.64
N ILE A 727 -10.25 30.71 -36.15
CA ILE A 727 -11.58 30.21 -36.48
C ILE A 727 -12.35 31.33 -37.17
N THR A 728 -12.85 31.07 -38.37
CA THR A 728 -13.84 31.93 -39.03
C THR A 728 -15.21 31.29 -38.91
N LEU A 729 -16.11 31.90 -38.14
CA LEU A 729 -17.47 31.42 -38.00
C LEU A 729 -18.29 31.82 -39.25
N ILE A 730 -18.92 30.84 -39.91
CA ILE A 730 -19.66 31.04 -41.16
C ILE A 730 -21.16 30.96 -40.90
N ASP A 731 -21.61 29.93 -40.17
CA ASP A 731 -22.99 29.78 -39.75
C ASP A 731 -23.04 29.39 -38.27
N THR A 732 -23.70 30.22 -37.48
CA THR A 732 -23.63 30.14 -36.03
C THR A 732 -24.95 29.93 -35.34
N LEU A 733 -26.09 29.93 -36.03
CA LEU A 733 -27.40 29.88 -35.39
C LEU A 733 -28.18 28.64 -35.81
N ARG A 734 -28.66 27.86 -34.85
CA ARG A 734 -29.56 26.73 -35.11
C ARG A 734 -30.78 26.75 -34.20
N ASP A 735 -31.93 26.40 -34.76
CA ASP A 735 -33.19 26.22 -34.04
C ASP A 735 -33.40 24.72 -33.79
N PHE A 736 -33.74 24.38 -32.56
CA PHE A 736 -33.98 23.03 -32.08
C PHE A 736 -35.45 22.84 -31.67
N GLY A 737 -36.26 23.91 -31.63
CA GLY A 737 -37.66 23.87 -31.25
C GLY A 737 -37.88 23.39 -29.82
N LEU A 738 -38.89 22.53 -29.62
CA LEU A 738 -39.15 21.91 -28.32
C LEU A 738 -38.17 20.75 -28.08
N ILE A 739 -37.48 20.78 -26.94
CA ILE A 739 -36.75 19.61 -26.41
C ILE A 739 -37.44 19.16 -25.12
N PRO A 740 -38.25 18.08 -25.17
CA PRO A 740 -38.91 17.54 -23.97
C PRO A 740 -37.92 17.14 -22.87
N VAL A 741 -38.41 17.05 -21.64
CA VAL A 741 -37.63 16.55 -20.50
C VAL A 741 -36.99 15.20 -20.82
N GLY A 742 -35.66 15.11 -20.66
CA GLY A 742 -34.91 13.87 -20.89
C GLY A 742 -34.62 13.56 -22.37
N ASP A 743 -35.18 14.31 -23.32
CA ASP A 743 -34.99 14.08 -24.75
C ASP A 743 -33.86 14.95 -25.34
N SER A 744 -33.56 14.76 -26.62
CA SER A 744 -32.53 15.51 -27.35
C SER A 744 -33.04 16.11 -28.66
N GLY A 745 -32.62 17.35 -28.94
CA GLY A 745 -32.81 18.02 -30.22
C GLY A 745 -31.57 17.89 -31.09
N PHE A 746 -31.73 17.71 -32.39
CA PHE A 746 -30.64 17.62 -33.37
C PHE A 746 -30.67 18.84 -34.30
N THR A 747 -29.51 19.41 -34.63
CA THR A 747 -29.41 20.54 -35.57
C THR A 747 -29.84 20.21 -37.01
N GLY A 748 -29.86 18.93 -37.37
CA GLY A 748 -29.79 18.50 -38.77
C GLY A 748 -28.34 18.32 -39.24
N GLN A 749 -28.17 17.71 -40.42
CA GLN A 749 -26.87 17.41 -41.01
C GLN A 749 -26.07 18.66 -41.40
N ASP A 750 -26.75 19.78 -41.66
CA ASP A 750 -26.07 21.03 -42.04
C ASP A 750 -25.39 21.74 -40.85
N GLY A 751 -25.60 21.26 -39.61
CA GLY A 751 -24.82 21.62 -38.41
C GLY A 751 -24.55 23.10 -38.18
N PHE A 752 -23.56 23.47 -37.36
CA PHE A 752 -22.98 24.83 -37.42
C PHE A 752 -21.84 24.84 -38.46
N LYS A 753 -21.48 25.99 -39.02
CA LYS A 753 -20.40 26.07 -40.02
C LYS A 753 -19.27 26.99 -39.58
N PHE A 754 -18.03 26.54 -39.71
CA PHE A 754 -16.83 27.36 -39.50
C PHE A 754 -15.71 26.91 -40.43
N SER A 755 -14.71 27.77 -40.64
CA SER A 755 -13.46 27.39 -41.29
C SER A 755 -12.25 27.60 -40.40
N VAL A 756 -11.22 26.81 -40.65
CA VAL A 756 -9.97 26.80 -39.89
C VAL A 756 -8.88 27.51 -40.66
N ALA A 757 -8.15 28.42 -40.01
CA ALA A 757 -7.05 29.12 -40.64
C ALA A 757 -5.98 28.15 -41.16
N ALA A 758 -5.47 28.38 -42.37
CA ALA A 758 -4.41 27.57 -42.97
C ALA A 758 -3.10 27.57 -42.16
N SER A 759 -2.92 28.56 -41.28
CA SER A 759 -1.77 28.66 -40.36
C SER A 759 -1.93 27.85 -39.07
N CYS A 760 -3.03 27.11 -38.90
CA CYS A 760 -3.21 26.26 -37.73
C CYS A 760 -2.25 25.06 -37.75
N THR A 761 -1.85 24.58 -36.58
CA THR A 761 -0.83 23.54 -36.42
C THR A 761 -1.43 22.23 -35.92
N ASN A 762 -0.81 21.09 -36.25
CA ASN A 762 -1.21 19.78 -35.73
C ASN A 762 -1.31 19.79 -34.19
N GLY A 763 -2.35 19.19 -33.63
CA GLY A 763 -2.60 19.12 -32.19
C GLY A 763 -3.18 20.41 -31.57
N TYR A 764 -3.36 21.49 -32.34
CA TYR A 764 -3.97 22.71 -31.84
C TYR A 764 -5.44 22.46 -31.45
N THR A 765 -5.88 23.01 -30.31
CA THR A 765 -7.26 22.87 -29.81
C THR A 765 -8.08 24.12 -30.10
N LEU A 766 -9.02 24.01 -31.04
CA LEU A 766 -10.03 25.02 -31.36
C LEU A 766 -11.06 25.07 -30.22
N ARG A 767 -11.29 26.25 -29.65
CA ARG A 767 -12.22 26.44 -28.53
C ARG A 767 -13.47 27.18 -28.97
N PHE A 768 -14.63 26.61 -28.65
CA PHE A 768 -15.94 27.19 -28.90
C PHE A 768 -16.77 27.25 -27.62
N ASN A 769 -17.71 28.19 -27.59
CA ASN A 769 -18.80 28.24 -26.65
C ASN A 769 -20.12 28.18 -27.42
N LEU A 770 -20.92 27.15 -27.16
CA LEU A 770 -22.27 27.03 -27.65
C LEU A 770 -23.23 27.62 -26.61
N VAL A 771 -23.78 28.79 -26.93
CA VAL A 771 -24.77 29.47 -26.10
C VAL A 771 -26.15 29.00 -26.54
N VAL A 772 -26.94 28.42 -25.64
CA VAL A 772 -28.29 27.91 -25.91
C VAL A 772 -29.29 28.75 -25.13
N ARG A 773 -30.41 29.11 -25.76
CA ARG A 773 -31.54 29.76 -25.10
C ARG A 773 -32.86 29.11 -25.44
N ASP A 774 -33.84 29.23 -24.55
CA ASP A 774 -35.23 28.86 -24.81
C ASP A 774 -36.12 30.11 -25.00
N ALA A 775 -37.42 29.89 -25.17
CA ALA A 775 -38.42 30.95 -25.32
C ALA A 775 -38.62 31.79 -24.04
N ALA A 776 -38.18 31.30 -22.88
CA ALA A 776 -38.20 32.01 -21.61
C ALA A 776 -36.91 32.83 -21.36
N ASP A 777 -36.01 32.87 -22.35
CA ASP A 777 -34.68 33.51 -22.29
C ASP A 777 -33.76 32.92 -21.21
N SER A 778 -34.00 31.67 -20.81
CA SER A 778 -33.02 30.87 -20.06
C SER A 778 -31.74 30.76 -20.90
N VAL A 779 -30.56 30.81 -20.28
CA VAL A 779 -29.28 30.71 -21.00
C VAL A 779 -28.44 29.58 -20.46
N TRP A 780 -28.06 28.64 -21.33
CA TRP A 780 -27.15 27.53 -21.02
C TRP A 780 -25.93 27.60 -21.93
N ASN A 781 -24.74 27.36 -21.38
CA ASN A 781 -23.49 27.44 -22.13
C ASN A 781 -22.82 26.07 -22.13
N SER A 782 -22.34 25.63 -23.29
CA SER A 782 -21.56 24.40 -23.44
C SER A 782 -20.21 24.71 -24.08
N VAL A 783 -19.13 24.32 -23.43
CA VAL A 783 -17.77 24.42 -24.00
C VAL A 783 -17.54 23.25 -24.94
N LEU A 784 -17.07 23.55 -26.15
CA LEU A 784 -16.71 22.56 -27.16
C LEU A 784 -15.26 22.79 -27.60
N ASN A 785 -14.43 21.75 -27.46
CA ASN A 785 -13.04 21.76 -27.88
C ASN A 785 -12.85 20.74 -29.01
N LEU A 786 -12.28 21.17 -30.12
CA LEU A 786 -12.00 20.33 -31.29
C LEU A 786 -10.51 20.38 -31.64
N THR A 787 -9.90 19.25 -31.97
CA THR A 787 -8.46 19.17 -32.23
C THR A 787 -8.18 19.17 -33.73
N VAL A 788 -7.21 19.97 -34.16
CA VAL A 788 -6.72 20.01 -35.55
C VAL A 788 -5.73 18.87 -35.77
N GLY A 789 -5.98 18.04 -36.78
CA GLY A 789 -5.01 17.08 -37.31
C GLY A 789 -4.33 17.67 -38.54
N ALA A 790 -3.00 17.62 -38.61
CA ALA A 790 -2.27 17.92 -39.84
C ALA A 790 -1.14 16.91 -40.04
N PRO A 791 -0.75 16.59 -41.29
CA PRO A 791 0.33 15.65 -41.57
C PRO A 791 1.63 16.10 -40.89
N VAL A 792 2.23 15.24 -40.08
CA VAL A 792 3.58 15.45 -39.54
C VAL A 792 4.57 14.89 -40.56
N LEU A 793 5.12 15.76 -41.42
CA LEU A 793 6.20 15.39 -42.33
C LEU A 793 7.51 15.30 -41.53
N GLN A 794 7.97 14.08 -41.26
CA GLN A 794 9.34 13.84 -40.82
C GLN A 794 10.23 13.69 -42.05
N PHE A 795 11.19 14.61 -42.22
CA PHE A 795 12.30 14.37 -43.14
C PHE A 795 13.25 13.40 -42.45
N VAL A 796 13.36 12.19 -43.01
CA VAL A 796 14.41 11.24 -42.63
C VAL A 796 15.70 11.75 -43.29
N THR A 797 16.58 12.36 -42.49
CA THR A 797 17.96 12.67 -42.90
C THR A 797 18.88 11.51 -42.55
#